data_AF-A0A8J2V8F7-F1
#
_entry.id   AF-A0A8J2V8F7-F1
#
_cell.length_a   1.000
_cell.length_b   1.000
_cell.length_c   1.000
_cell.angle_alpha   90.00
_cell.angle_beta   90.00
_cell.angle_gamma   90.00
#
_symmetry.space_group_name_H-M   'P 1'
#
loop_
_entity.id
_entity.type
_entity.pdbx_description
1 polymer ?
#
loop_
_entity_poly.entity_id
_entity_poly.type
_entity_poly.pdbx_seq_one_letter_code
_entity_poly.pdbx_strand_id
1 'polypeptide(L)'
;MNHTTHTDIDFKKVVLAGIPSELPTPKSFDSSINHAPKRKEILSEYEKKLALRNALRYFEPKHHASLLPEFKQELEKYGRIYMYRFRPDYKIVARPISDYPGKSVQAKAIMLMIQNNLDDAVAQHPHELITYGGNGAVFQNWAQYLLTMQYLAQMTDEQTLVMYSGHPMGLFPSHKEAPRVVVTNGMVIPNYSKPDDWEKMNALGVSQYGQMTAGSYMYIGPQGIVHGTTITVLNGFRKIKKSPKGGLFVTSGLGGMSGAQPKAGNIAGCITVCAEVNPKAIHTRHSQGWVDEVISDLDLLVQRVKEAKAKEETVSIAYDGNVVDVWESFDNENIQIDLGSDQTSLHNPWAGGYYPAGLSYEESNEMMANQPDLFKAKVQESLRRQAAAINKHTAKGTYFFDYGNAFLLEASRAGADVMNTENQDPLKPREFKYSSYVQDIMGPMCFDYGFGPFRWVCASGKAEDLAKTDAIACEVLEELIKNSPEEIRQQIQDNITWIKGAQHNKLVVGSQARILYADSEGRIKIAEAFNNAIAKGEIGPVILGRDHHDVSGTDSPYRETSNIYDGSRFTADMAIHNVIGDSFRGATWVSIHNGGGVGWGEVINGGFGMVLDGSKEAERRLNSMLFWDVNNGIARRSWARNDEAVFAIKRAMKQNPELKVTLPNIVDESLF
;
A
#
# COMPACT_ATOMS: atom_id res chain seq x y z
N MET A 1 -28.91 4.51 28.34
CA MET A 1 -29.26 5.94 28.54
C MET A 1 -28.13 6.77 27.97
N ASN A 2 -28.46 7.66 27.04
CA ASN A 2 -27.52 8.29 26.11
C ASN A 2 -26.71 9.40 26.80
N HIS A 3 -25.40 9.19 26.96
CA HIS A 3 -24.43 10.28 27.05
C HIS A 3 -23.98 10.65 25.63
N THR A 4 -24.86 11.29 24.86
CA THR A 4 -24.42 12.01 23.66
C THR A 4 -23.80 13.31 24.15
N THR A 5 -22.49 13.42 24.06
CA THR A 5 -21.76 14.61 24.51
C THR A 5 -22.03 15.79 23.56
N HIS A 6 -21.97 17.03 24.04
CA HIS A 6 -22.14 18.23 23.19
C HIS A 6 -21.21 18.23 21.96
N THR A 7 -20.06 17.55 22.04
CA THR A 7 -19.10 17.35 20.94
C THR A 7 -19.60 16.43 19.83
N ASP A 8 -20.47 15.46 20.11
CA ASP A 8 -20.99 14.52 19.10
C ASP A 8 -22.10 15.14 18.24
N ILE A 9 -22.91 16.01 18.84
CA ILE A 9 -23.94 16.79 18.14
C ILE A 9 -23.29 17.79 17.17
N ASP A 10 -22.16 18.37 17.57
CA ASP A 10 -21.38 19.28 16.74
C ASP A 10 -20.75 18.55 15.54
N PHE A 11 -20.13 17.38 15.75
CA PHE A 11 -19.56 16.56 14.68
C PHE A 11 -20.56 16.26 13.55
N LYS A 12 -21.73 15.70 13.90
CA LYS A 12 -22.75 15.32 12.90
C LYS A 12 -23.24 16.54 12.10
N LYS A 13 -23.41 17.68 12.78
CA LYS A 13 -23.87 18.93 12.16
C LYS A 13 -22.82 19.48 11.19
N VAL A 14 -21.54 19.46 11.57
CA VAL A 14 -20.44 19.89 10.70
C VAL A 14 -20.31 18.98 9.47
N VAL A 15 -20.40 17.66 9.63
CA VAL A 15 -20.38 16.71 8.49
C VAL A 15 -21.52 16.99 7.51
N LEU A 16 -22.74 17.21 7.99
CA LEU A 16 -23.91 17.48 7.14
C LEU A 16 -23.85 18.86 6.45
N ALA A 17 -23.12 19.82 7.03
CA ALA A 17 -23.02 21.17 6.49
C ALA A 17 -22.16 21.25 5.22
N GLY A 18 -21.14 20.40 5.09
CA GLY A 18 -20.19 20.46 3.97
C GLY A 18 -19.37 21.75 4.00
N ILE A 19 -19.35 22.49 2.89
CA ILE A 19 -18.69 23.80 2.85
C ILE A 19 -19.54 24.81 3.64
N PRO A 20 -18.99 25.46 4.69
CA PRO A 20 -19.76 26.39 5.50
C PRO A 20 -20.15 27.64 4.69
N SER A 21 -21.34 28.17 4.96
CA SER A 21 -21.87 29.36 4.28
C SER A 21 -21.05 30.63 4.58
N GLU A 22 -20.49 30.69 5.79
CA GLU A 22 -19.58 31.73 6.25
C GLU A 22 -18.15 31.19 6.34
N LEU A 23 -17.16 32.03 6.04
CA LEU A 23 -15.76 31.61 6.06
C LEU A 23 -15.32 31.32 7.52
N PRO A 24 -14.81 30.12 7.81
CA PRO A 24 -14.26 29.82 9.13
C PRO A 24 -12.96 30.59 9.32
N THR A 25 -12.51 30.74 10.56
CA THR A 25 -11.24 31.44 10.85
C THR A 25 -10.05 30.72 10.20
N PRO A 26 -9.03 31.45 9.71
CA PRO A 26 -7.78 30.85 9.24
C PRO A 26 -7.18 29.90 10.29
N LYS A 27 -6.62 28.77 9.86
CA LYS A 27 -5.93 27.83 10.75
C LYS A 27 -4.47 28.23 10.93
N SER A 28 -3.97 28.15 12.16
CA SER A 28 -2.54 28.29 12.44
C SER A 28 -1.77 27.06 11.96
N PHE A 29 -0.51 27.25 11.61
CA PHE A 29 0.40 26.15 11.28
C PHE A 29 0.76 25.39 12.56
N ASP A 30 0.64 24.07 12.55
CA ASP A 30 0.87 23.22 13.72
C ASP A 30 2.23 22.52 13.61
N SER A 31 3.23 23.09 14.26
CA SER A 31 4.59 22.54 14.29
C SER A 31 4.72 21.20 15.01
N SER A 32 3.70 20.74 15.74
CA SER A 32 3.76 19.47 16.48
C SER A 32 3.51 18.25 15.61
N ILE A 33 2.90 18.43 14.43
CA ILE A 33 2.61 17.35 13.49
C ILE A 33 3.60 17.33 12.32
N ASN A 34 3.70 16.19 11.66
CA ASN A 34 4.58 16.02 10.51
C ASN A 34 3.93 16.58 9.23
N HIS A 35 4.46 17.67 8.69
CA HIS A 35 3.94 18.31 7.48
C HIS A 35 4.65 17.86 6.20
N ALA A 36 3.92 17.86 5.08
CA ALA A 36 4.48 17.51 3.78
C ALA A 36 5.52 18.55 3.33
N PRO A 37 6.59 18.13 2.62
CA PRO A 37 7.58 19.06 2.08
C PRO A 37 6.96 19.93 0.97
N LYS A 38 7.58 21.10 0.73
CA LYS A 38 7.21 21.98 -0.39
C LYS A 38 7.32 21.22 -1.72
N ARG A 39 6.30 21.35 -2.58
CA ARG A 39 6.27 20.68 -3.90
C ARG A 39 6.98 21.50 -4.96
N LYS A 40 7.39 20.83 -6.05
CA LYS A 40 8.08 21.42 -7.19
C LYS A 40 7.24 22.56 -7.79
N GLU A 41 7.87 23.72 -7.98
CA GLU A 41 7.27 24.83 -8.71
C GLU A 41 7.40 24.57 -10.22
N ILE A 42 6.31 24.07 -10.83
CA ILE A 42 6.31 23.68 -12.26
C ILE A 42 5.27 24.45 -13.09
N LEU A 43 4.37 25.20 -12.44
CA LEU A 43 3.30 25.92 -13.13
C LEU A 43 3.82 27.19 -13.79
N SER A 44 3.45 27.40 -15.06
CA SER A 44 3.57 28.70 -15.72
C SER A 44 2.67 29.76 -15.08
N GLU A 45 2.88 31.04 -15.38
CA GLU A 45 2.03 32.13 -14.88
C GLU A 45 0.56 32.00 -15.29
N TYR A 46 0.29 31.46 -16.48
CA TYR A 46 -1.07 31.12 -16.91
C TYR A 46 -1.65 30.02 -16.03
N GLU A 47 -0.88 28.97 -15.77
CA GLU A 47 -1.33 27.83 -14.96
C GLU A 47 -1.48 28.15 -13.48
N LYS A 48 -0.66 29.04 -12.91
CA LYS A 48 -0.88 29.55 -11.55
C LYS A 48 -2.25 30.23 -11.44
N LYS A 49 -2.60 31.09 -12.41
CA LYS A 49 -3.94 31.70 -12.47
C LYS A 49 -5.05 30.67 -12.66
N LEU A 50 -4.81 29.62 -13.45
CA LEU A 50 -5.75 28.53 -13.63
C LEU A 50 -5.94 27.70 -12.36
N ALA A 51 -4.87 27.37 -11.63
CA ALA A 51 -4.92 26.67 -10.34
C ALA A 51 -5.79 27.45 -9.33
N LEU A 52 -5.62 28.77 -9.27
CA LEU A 52 -6.43 29.62 -8.39
C LEU A 52 -7.91 29.63 -8.79
N ARG A 53 -8.23 29.69 -10.09
CA ARG A 53 -9.62 29.55 -10.58
C ARG A 53 -10.21 28.18 -10.25
N ASN A 54 -9.42 27.11 -10.42
CA ASN A 54 -9.83 25.75 -10.10
C ASN A 54 -10.07 25.58 -8.60
N ALA A 55 -9.26 26.20 -7.74
CA ALA A 55 -9.47 26.18 -6.30
C ALA A 55 -10.74 26.96 -5.88
N LEU A 56 -11.00 28.12 -6.51
CA LEU A 56 -12.17 28.95 -6.20
C LEU A 56 -13.52 28.33 -6.61
N ARG A 57 -13.53 27.33 -7.50
CA ARG A 57 -14.76 26.68 -8.00
C ARG A 57 -15.61 26.03 -6.90
N TYR A 58 -15.00 25.72 -5.76
CA TYR A 58 -15.69 25.11 -4.62
C TYR A 58 -16.49 26.11 -3.78
N PHE A 59 -16.31 27.42 -4.00
CA PHE A 59 -16.85 28.46 -3.12
C PHE A 59 -17.77 29.41 -3.88
N GLU A 60 -18.75 29.96 -3.17
CA GLU A 60 -19.62 31.01 -3.73
C GLU A 60 -18.81 32.26 -4.12
N PRO A 61 -19.20 32.99 -5.19
CA PRO A 61 -18.47 34.17 -5.66
C PRO A 61 -18.21 35.25 -4.60
N LYS A 62 -19.11 35.39 -3.61
CA LYS A 62 -18.96 36.36 -2.51
C LYS A 62 -17.68 36.14 -1.68
N HIS A 63 -17.16 34.92 -1.65
CA HIS A 63 -15.97 34.54 -0.89
C HIS A 63 -14.67 34.66 -1.70
N HIS A 64 -14.75 34.81 -3.02
CA HIS A 64 -13.58 34.73 -3.91
C HIS A 64 -12.53 35.80 -3.64
N ALA A 65 -12.97 37.04 -3.37
CA ALA A 65 -12.05 38.15 -3.08
C ALA A 65 -11.22 37.91 -1.80
N SER A 66 -11.81 37.23 -0.81
CA SER A 66 -11.16 36.91 0.47
C SER A 66 -10.25 35.68 0.36
N LEU A 67 -10.66 34.67 -0.40
CA LEU A 67 -9.93 33.40 -0.54
C LEU A 67 -8.78 33.46 -1.56
N LEU A 68 -8.88 34.28 -2.60
CA LEU A 68 -7.88 34.35 -3.66
C LEU A 68 -6.46 34.68 -3.12
N PRO A 69 -6.26 35.70 -2.25
CA PRO A 69 -4.94 35.97 -1.68
C PRO A 69 -4.39 34.82 -0.85
N GLU A 70 -5.26 34.13 -0.09
CA GLU A 70 -4.89 32.98 0.74
C GLU A 70 -4.45 31.79 -0.10
N PHE A 71 -5.22 31.42 -1.12
CA PHE A 71 -4.87 30.32 -2.03
C PHE A 71 -3.62 30.63 -2.85
N LYS A 72 -3.41 31.90 -3.22
CA LYS A 72 -2.16 32.33 -3.84
C LYS A 72 -0.97 32.12 -2.90
N GLN A 73 -1.11 32.50 -1.63
CA GLN A 73 -0.07 32.30 -0.63
C GLN A 73 0.21 30.81 -0.38
N GLU A 74 -0.81 29.96 -0.30
CA GLU A 74 -0.61 28.52 -0.19
C GLU A 74 0.15 27.95 -1.39
N LEU A 75 -0.24 28.33 -2.61
CA LEU A 75 0.42 27.88 -3.83
C LEU A 75 1.90 28.27 -3.87
N GLU A 76 2.23 29.51 -3.48
CA GLU A 76 3.62 30.00 -3.42
C GLU A 76 4.44 29.32 -2.31
N LYS A 77 3.84 29.12 -1.15
CA LYS A 77 4.54 28.58 0.03
C LYS A 77 4.75 27.07 -0.07
N TYR A 78 3.73 26.34 -0.52
CA TYR A 78 3.71 24.87 -0.46
C TYR A 78 3.77 24.21 -1.85
N GLY A 79 3.60 24.98 -2.93
CA GLY A 79 3.43 24.44 -4.29
C GLY A 79 2.05 23.81 -4.51
N ARG A 80 1.14 23.95 -3.55
CA ARG A 80 -0.20 23.32 -3.51
C ARG A 80 -1.20 24.21 -2.78
N ILE A 81 -2.49 24.03 -3.10
CA ILE A 81 -3.61 24.71 -2.44
C ILE A 81 -4.39 23.66 -1.65
N TYR A 82 -4.09 23.53 -0.36
CA TYR A 82 -4.72 22.57 0.55
C TYR A 82 -6.02 23.10 1.14
N MET A 83 -6.21 24.43 1.12
CA MET A 83 -7.34 25.13 1.70
C MET A 83 -7.41 24.93 3.22
N TYR A 84 -6.29 25.16 3.93
CA TYR A 84 -6.15 24.82 5.36
C TYR A 84 -7.25 25.41 6.24
N ARG A 85 -7.76 26.60 5.89
CA ARG A 85 -8.91 27.25 6.55
C ARG A 85 -10.09 26.30 6.76
N PHE A 86 -10.32 25.37 5.83
CA PHE A 86 -11.48 24.48 5.81
C PHE A 86 -11.22 23.13 6.48
N ARG A 87 -10.04 22.91 7.08
CA ARG A 87 -9.82 21.73 7.92
C ARG A 87 -10.79 21.75 9.11
N PRO A 88 -11.55 20.66 9.38
CA PRO A 88 -12.45 20.61 10.52
C PRO A 88 -11.73 20.76 11.87
N ASP A 89 -12.46 21.27 12.87
CA ASP A 89 -11.96 21.40 14.25
C ASP A 89 -12.19 20.13 15.09
N TYR A 90 -13.08 19.23 14.66
CA TYR A 90 -13.23 17.95 15.35
C TYR A 90 -12.01 17.06 15.09
N LYS A 91 -11.69 16.21 16.07
CA LYS A 91 -10.66 15.19 15.89
C LYS A 91 -11.05 14.20 14.79
N ILE A 92 -10.21 14.06 13.78
CA ILE A 92 -10.38 13.09 12.69
C ILE A 92 -9.84 11.75 13.17
N VAL A 93 -10.76 10.81 13.44
CA VAL A 93 -10.46 9.45 13.88
C VAL A 93 -11.55 8.51 13.37
N ALA A 94 -11.25 7.22 13.25
CA ALA A 94 -12.28 6.22 13.00
C ALA A 94 -13.20 6.09 14.22
N ARG A 95 -14.47 6.47 14.08
CA ARG A 95 -15.50 6.36 15.13
C ARG A 95 -16.30 5.07 14.97
N PRO A 96 -17.01 4.60 16.01
CA PRO A 96 -18.07 3.61 15.84
C PRO A 96 -19.04 4.03 14.73
N ILE A 97 -19.43 3.11 13.86
CA ILE A 97 -20.25 3.40 12.67
C ILE A 97 -21.59 4.08 13.00
N SER A 98 -22.13 3.86 14.20
CA SER A 98 -23.33 4.51 14.73
C SER A 98 -23.20 6.02 14.91
N ASP A 99 -21.98 6.53 15.02
CA ASP A 99 -21.70 7.93 15.34
C ASP A 99 -21.70 8.79 14.07
N TYR A 100 -21.60 8.18 12.89
CA TYR A 100 -21.70 8.89 11.63
C TYR A 100 -23.16 9.23 11.28
N PRO A 101 -23.43 10.45 10.79
CA PRO A 101 -24.76 10.82 10.32
C PRO A 101 -25.11 10.09 9.01
N GLY A 102 -26.39 10.10 8.64
CA GLY A 102 -26.86 9.57 7.36
C GLY A 102 -27.69 8.30 7.44
N LYS A 103 -28.20 7.89 6.28
CA LYS A 103 -29.19 6.81 6.13
C LYS A 103 -28.56 5.48 5.72
N SER A 104 -27.62 5.52 4.78
CA SER A 104 -26.92 4.34 4.28
C SER A 104 -25.84 3.88 5.27
N VAL A 105 -25.93 2.64 5.76
CA VAL A 105 -24.87 2.03 6.59
C VAL A 105 -23.57 1.91 5.79
N GLN A 106 -23.70 1.58 4.51
CA GLN A 106 -22.58 1.48 3.59
C GLN A 106 -21.84 2.83 3.42
N ALA A 107 -22.57 3.94 3.29
CA ALA A 107 -21.94 5.27 3.22
C ALA A 107 -21.24 5.66 4.54
N LYS A 108 -21.79 5.26 5.70
CA LYS A 108 -21.16 5.47 7.01
C LYS A 108 -19.85 4.71 7.17
N ALA A 109 -19.80 3.47 6.68
CA ALA A 109 -18.56 2.70 6.64
C ALA A 109 -17.47 3.42 5.83
N ILE A 110 -17.83 4.04 4.70
CA ILE A 110 -16.87 4.80 3.90
C ILE A 110 -16.39 6.06 4.64
N MET A 111 -17.27 6.79 5.32
CA MET A 111 -16.87 7.92 6.17
C MET A 111 -15.90 7.50 7.30
N LEU A 112 -16.16 6.36 7.94
CA LEU A 112 -15.26 5.75 8.93
C LEU A 112 -13.89 5.52 8.34
N MET A 113 -13.84 4.89 7.16
CA MET A 113 -12.58 4.57 6.50
C MET A 113 -11.81 5.80 6.00
N ILE A 114 -12.51 6.82 5.49
CA ILE A 114 -11.89 8.10 5.12
C ILE A 114 -11.23 8.75 6.34
N GLN A 115 -11.93 8.80 7.48
CA GLN A 115 -11.36 9.37 8.69
C GLN A 115 -10.23 8.52 9.27
N ASN A 116 -10.29 7.19 9.15
CA ASN A 116 -9.15 6.35 9.51
C ASN A 116 -7.89 6.69 8.70
N ASN A 117 -8.02 6.88 7.38
CA ASN A 117 -6.91 7.24 6.51
C ASN A 117 -6.30 8.62 6.81
N LEU A 118 -7.05 9.49 7.49
CA LEU A 118 -6.66 10.86 7.85
C LEU A 118 -6.44 11.05 9.36
N ASP A 119 -6.52 9.98 10.14
CA ASP A 119 -6.23 10.01 11.58
C ASP A 119 -4.76 10.39 11.78
N ASP A 120 -4.48 11.31 12.70
CA ASP A 120 -3.11 11.77 13.00
C ASP A 120 -2.19 10.62 13.43
N ALA A 121 -2.75 9.55 14.01
CA ALA A 121 -1.99 8.36 14.37
C ALA A 121 -1.67 7.45 13.17
N VAL A 122 -2.41 7.60 12.05
CA VAL A 122 -2.34 6.71 10.88
C VAL A 122 -1.65 7.40 9.70
N ALA A 123 -1.99 8.66 9.42
CA ALA A 123 -1.55 9.40 8.25
C ALA A 123 -0.13 9.97 8.42
N GLN A 124 0.66 9.93 7.35
CA GLN A 124 2.01 10.48 7.33
C GLN A 124 2.03 12.02 7.41
N HIS A 125 1.11 12.68 6.69
CA HIS A 125 0.91 14.13 6.71
C HIS A 125 -0.59 14.45 6.75
N PRO A 126 -1.24 14.33 7.93
CA PRO A 126 -2.70 14.40 8.06
C PRO A 126 -3.28 15.74 7.60
N HIS A 127 -2.59 16.86 7.88
CA HIS A 127 -3.06 18.21 7.49
C HIS A 127 -2.98 18.48 5.99
N GLU A 128 -2.14 17.75 5.26
CA GLU A 128 -2.03 17.78 3.79
C GLU A 128 -2.77 16.63 3.12
N LEU A 129 -3.60 15.91 3.89
CA LEU A 129 -4.47 14.82 3.43
C LEU A 129 -3.70 13.63 2.82
N ILE A 130 -2.43 13.43 3.24
CA ILE A 130 -1.55 12.36 2.74
C ILE A 130 -1.43 11.26 3.78
N THR A 131 -1.86 10.05 3.41
CA THR A 131 -1.82 8.89 4.30
C THR A 131 -0.42 8.25 4.33
N TYR A 132 0.20 7.99 3.18
CA TYR A 132 1.54 7.38 3.12
C TYR A 132 2.23 7.54 1.76
N GLY A 133 3.46 7.04 1.65
CA GLY A 133 4.25 7.07 0.40
C GLY A 133 4.74 8.47 0.03
N GLY A 134 4.77 9.41 0.99
CA GLY A 134 5.19 10.80 0.81
C GLY A 134 4.18 11.71 0.10
N ASN A 135 3.34 11.17 -0.78
CA ASN A 135 2.37 11.92 -1.58
C ASN A 135 1.06 11.16 -1.87
N GLY A 136 0.87 9.96 -1.32
CA GLY A 136 -0.37 9.17 -1.45
C GLY A 136 -1.52 9.84 -0.69
N ALA A 137 -2.35 10.58 -1.40
CA ALA A 137 -3.37 11.45 -0.83
C ALA A 137 -4.77 10.83 -0.84
N VAL A 138 -5.56 11.18 0.17
CA VAL A 138 -7.00 10.89 0.25
C VAL A 138 -7.80 11.87 -0.61
N PHE A 139 -7.46 13.16 -0.49
CA PHE A 139 -8.04 14.27 -1.24
C PHE A 139 -6.97 15.32 -1.58
N GLN A 140 -7.22 16.17 -2.57
CA GLN A 140 -6.31 17.23 -2.96
C GLN A 140 -6.36 18.42 -1.99
N ASN A 141 -7.51 18.64 -1.35
CA ASN A 141 -7.76 19.77 -0.46
C ASN A 141 -8.95 19.51 0.48
N TRP A 142 -9.07 20.35 1.51
CA TRP A 142 -10.09 20.21 2.54
C TRP A 142 -11.52 20.47 2.06
N ALA A 143 -11.73 21.24 0.99
CA ALA A 143 -13.07 21.41 0.41
C ALA A 143 -13.62 20.09 -0.16
N GLN A 144 -12.76 19.30 -0.81
CA GLN A 144 -13.12 17.97 -1.30
C GLN A 144 -13.51 17.03 -0.15
N TYR A 145 -12.74 17.01 0.94
CA TYR A 145 -13.09 16.26 2.15
C TYR A 145 -14.48 16.65 2.66
N LEU A 146 -14.74 17.94 2.86
CA LEU A 146 -16.02 18.42 3.41
C LEU A 146 -17.21 18.01 2.54
N LEU A 147 -17.11 18.19 1.21
CA LEU A 147 -18.16 17.81 0.27
C LEU A 147 -18.37 16.30 0.21
N THR A 148 -17.31 15.50 0.20
CA THR A 148 -17.43 14.03 0.21
C THR A 148 -18.13 13.56 1.47
N MET A 149 -17.72 14.05 2.63
CA MET A 149 -18.36 13.70 3.91
C MET A 149 -19.83 14.12 3.95
N GLN A 150 -20.17 15.29 3.40
CA GLN A 150 -21.55 15.75 3.25
C GLN A 150 -22.38 14.83 2.34
N TYR A 151 -21.87 14.50 1.15
CA TYR A 151 -22.59 13.64 0.21
C TYR A 151 -22.81 12.24 0.78
N LEU A 152 -21.80 11.64 1.43
CA LEU A 152 -21.94 10.35 2.10
C LEU A 152 -22.98 10.39 3.24
N ALA A 153 -23.05 11.50 3.98
CA ALA A 153 -24.04 11.67 5.04
C ALA A 153 -25.48 11.88 4.52
N GLN A 154 -25.65 12.34 3.28
CA GLN A 154 -26.97 12.64 2.70
C GLN A 154 -27.50 11.53 1.78
N MET A 155 -26.62 10.74 1.17
CA MET A 155 -26.99 9.77 0.15
C MET A 155 -27.91 8.64 0.66
N THR A 156 -28.65 8.06 -0.28
CA THR A 156 -29.42 6.83 -0.07
C THR A 156 -28.68 5.62 -0.65
N ASP A 157 -29.18 4.41 -0.38
CA ASP A 157 -28.68 3.18 -1.01
C ASP A 157 -29.03 3.07 -2.51
N GLU A 158 -29.77 4.02 -3.07
CA GLU A 158 -30.12 4.10 -4.50
C GLU A 158 -29.23 5.10 -5.24
N GLN A 159 -28.13 5.56 -4.63
CA GLN A 159 -27.20 6.53 -5.20
C GLN A 159 -25.76 6.02 -5.18
N THR A 160 -24.97 6.55 -6.11
CA THR A 160 -23.52 6.37 -6.21
C THR A 160 -22.85 7.74 -6.22
N LEU A 161 -21.90 7.97 -5.33
CA LEU A 161 -21.01 9.13 -5.35
C LEU A 161 -19.84 8.85 -6.31
N VAL A 162 -19.66 9.71 -7.30
CA VAL A 162 -18.55 9.57 -8.25
C VAL A 162 -17.39 10.48 -7.85
N MET A 163 -16.20 9.90 -7.67
CA MET A 163 -14.99 10.58 -7.22
C MET A 163 -13.96 10.67 -8.35
N TYR A 164 -13.62 11.90 -8.73
CA TYR A 164 -12.63 12.24 -9.77
C TYR A 164 -11.34 12.73 -9.12
N SER A 165 -10.40 11.81 -8.87
CA SER A 165 -9.11 12.09 -8.24
C SER A 165 -9.24 12.93 -6.97
N GLY A 166 -10.11 12.52 -6.06
CA GLY A 166 -10.43 13.26 -4.83
C GLY A 166 -11.58 14.25 -4.97
N HIS A 167 -11.88 14.79 -6.16
CA HIS A 167 -13.04 15.66 -6.33
C HIS A 167 -14.37 14.86 -6.27
N PRO A 168 -15.28 15.15 -5.33
CA PRO A 168 -16.62 14.58 -5.36
C PRO A 168 -17.44 15.25 -6.46
N MET A 169 -17.62 14.57 -7.60
CA MET A 169 -18.38 15.08 -8.73
C MET A 169 -19.86 15.23 -8.36
N GLY A 170 -20.39 14.28 -7.58
CA GLY A 170 -21.75 14.34 -7.07
C GLY A 170 -22.40 12.97 -6.92
N LEU A 171 -23.62 12.98 -6.41
CA LEU A 171 -24.48 11.81 -6.24
C LEU A 171 -25.31 11.58 -7.50
N PHE A 172 -25.17 10.40 -8.10
CA PHE A 172 -25.93 9.97 -9.27
C PHE A 172 -26.91 8.85 -8.88
N PRO A 173 -28.12 8.80 -9.44
CA PRO A 173 -29.02 7.67 -9.26
C PRO A 173 -28.38 6.34 -9.69
N SER A 174 -28.65 5.27 -8.95
CA SER A 174 -28.15 3.92 -9.16
C SER A 174 -29.13 2.91 -8.54
N HIS A 175 -28.66 1.84 -7.88
CA HIS A 175 -29.49 0.85 -7.19
C HIS A 175 -28.78 0.26 -5.97
N LYS A 176 -29.51 -0.42 -5.07
CA LYS A 176 -28.96 -1.00 -3.81
C LYS A 176 -27.73 -1.90 -3.99
N GLU A 177 -27.70 -2.66 -5.07
CA GLU A 177 -26.58 -3.55 -5.41
C GLU A 177 -25.36 -2.85 -6.04
N ALA A 178 -25.49 -1.59 -6.44
CA ALA A 178 -24.38 -0.81 -6.98
C ALA A 178 -23.44 -0.38 -5.85
N PRO A 179 -22.20 0.04 -6.16
CA PRO A 179 -21.32 0.65 -5.19
C PRO A 179 -21.88 1.99 -4.73
N ARG A 180 -21.72 2.34 -3.45
CA ARG A 180 -22.02 3.68 -2.94
C ARG A 180 -21.02 4.71 -3.43
N VAL A 181 -19.79 4.30 -3.73
CA VAL A 181 -18.74 5.18 -4.25
C VAL A 181 -17.98 4.49 -5.37
N VAL A 182 -17.68 5.24 -6.44
CA VAL A 182 -16.73 4.84 -7.48
C VAL A 182 -15.59 5.85 -7.50
N VAL A 183 -14.37 5.37 -7.30
CA VAL A 183 -13.18 6.21 -7.19
C VAL A 183 -12.23 6.00 -8.36
N THR A 184 -11.81 7.12 -8.96
CA THR A 184 -10.64 7.17 -9.83
C THR A 184 -9.60 8.05 -9.18
N ASN A 185 -8.31 7.66 -9.20
CA ASN A 185 -7.21 8.53 -8.78
C ASN A 185 -6.09 8.49 -9.81
N GLY A 186 -5.76 9.65 -10.38
CA GLY A 186 -4.61 9.75 -11.26
C GLY A 186 -4.80 9.19 -12.67
N MET A 187 -6.04 8.86 -13.05
CA MET A 187 -6.35 8.37 -14.39
C MET A 187 -6.10 9.48 -15.41
N VAL A 188 -5.20 9.21 -16.36
CA VAL A 188 -4.76 10.16 -17.38
C VAL A 188 -4.59 9.47 -18.72
N ILE A 189 -4.66 10.24 -19.80
CA ILE A 189 -4.34 9.73 -21.13
C ILE A 189 -2.88 9.28 -21.13
N PRO A 190 -2.54 8.06 -21.59
CA PRO A 190 -1.21 7.47 -21.39
C PRO A 190 -0.02 8.37 -21.78
N ASN A 191 -0.12 9.08 -22.91
CA ASN A 191 0.94 9.98 -23.39
C ASN A 191 1.22 11.20 -22.49
N TYR A 192 0.37 11.45 -21.49
CA TYR A 192 0.45 12.54 -20.53
C TYR A 192 0.57 12.02 -19.08
N SER A 193 1.15 10.83 -18.92
CA SER A 193 1.33 10.18 -17.62
C SER A 193 2.78 10.22 -17.12
N LYS A 194 3.58 11.23 -17.48
CA LYS A 194 4.94 11.38 -16.96
C LYS A 194 4.91 12.03 -15.56
N PRO A 195 5.98 11.87 -14.75
CA PRO A 195 6.04 12.48 -13.41
C PRO A 195 5.78 14.00 -13.38
N ASP A 196 6.33 14.75 -14.34
CA ASP A 196 6.09 16.21 -14.42
C ASP A 196 4.66 16.57 -14.84
N ASP A 197 3.99 15.71 -15.65
CA ASP A 197 2.58 15.89 -15.97
C ASP A 197 1.73 15.76 -14.70
N TRP A 198 2.04 14.79 -13.85
CA TRP A 198 1.40 14.61 -12.55
C TRP A 198 1.61 15.80 -11.61
N GLU A 199 2.86 16.23 -11.42
CA GLU A 199 3.18 17.38 -10.55
C GLU A 199 2.36 18.61 -10.93
N LYS A 200 2.24 18.86 -12.25
CA LYS A 200 1.45 19.94 -12.81
C LYS A 200 -0.05 19.75 -12.58
N MET A 201 -0.61 18.59 -12.91
CA MET A 201 -2.04 18.30 -12.73
C MET A 201 -2.47 18.37 -11.27
N ASN A 202 -1.60 17.95 -10.35
CA ASN A 202 -1.85 18.01 -8.91
C ASN A 202 -1.85 19.46 -8.41
N ALA A 203 -0.87 20.27 -8.80
CA ALA A 203 -0.85 21.70 -8.48
C ALA A 203 -2.05 22.47 -9.05
N LEU A 204 -2.53 22.08 -10.24
CA LEU A 204 -3.72 22.64 -10.88
C LEU A 204 -5.04 22.23 -10.19
N GLY A 205 -5.03 21.27 -9.27
CA GLY A 205 -6.25 20.80 -8.61
C GLY A 205 -7.11 19.87 -9.49
N VAL A 206 -6.52 19.20 -10.49
CA VAL A 206 -7.25 18.36 -11.46
C VAL A 206 -6.93 16.87 -11.37
N SER A 207 -5.92 16.47 -10.59
CA SER A 207 -5.57 15.07 -10.38
C SER A 207 -4.82 14.87 -9.06
N GLN A 208 -4.77 13.63 -8.57
CA GLN A 208 -4.01 13.29 -7.38
C GLN A 208 -3.40 11.90 -7.49
N TYR A 209 -2.36 11.65 -6.71
CA TYR A 209 -1.80 10.31 -6.55
C TYR A 209 -2.45 9.65 -5.34
N GLY A 210 -3.26 8.62 -5.60
CA GLY A 210 -4.00 7.89 -4.56
C GLY A 210 -3.22 6.71 -3.95
N GLN A 211 -1.99 6.46 -4.41
CA GLN A 211 -1.23 5.25 -4.09
C GLN A 211 -2.12 4.01 -4.37
N MET A 212 -2.25 3.09 -3.44
CA MET A 212 -3.14 1.94 -3.44
C MET A 212 -4.27 2.23 -2.48
N THR A 213 -4.00 2.24 -1.17
CA THR A 213 -5.06 2.29 -0.16
C THR A 213 -5.33 3.69 0.41
N ALA A 214 -4.54 4.70 0.02
CA ALA A 214 -4.70 6.07 0.50
C ALA A 214 -5.96 6.71 -0.14
N GLY A 215 -5.99 6.76 -1.46
CA GLY A 215 -7.09 7.33 -2.22
C GLY A 215 -8.32 6.43 -2.33
N SER A 216 -8.23 5.16 -1.94
CA SER A 216 -9.35 4.19 -1.94
C SER A 216 -9.94 3.95 -0.55
N TYR A 217 -9.46 4.66 0.47
CA TYR A 217 -10.01 4.63 1.82
C TYR A 217 -9.91 3.23 2.46
N MET A 218 -8.77 2.55 2.32
CA MET A 218 -8.62 1.19 2.84
C MET A 218 -7.27 0.92 3.51
N TYR A 219 -6.62 1.98 4.00
CA TYR A 219 -5.37 1.87 4.75
C TYR A 219 -5.67 1.54 6.21
N ILE A 220 -4.88 0.65 6.82
CA ILE A 220 -5.11 0.13 8.19
C ILE A 220 -3.85 0.21 9.06
N GLY A 221 -3.00 1.19 8.75
CA GLY A 221 -1.70 1.32 9.38
C GLY A 221 -0.67 0.30 8.87
N PRO A 222 0.42 0.09 9.62
CA PRO A 222 1.60 -0.61 9.14
C PRO A 222 1.49 -2.14 9.15
N GLN A 223 0.48 -2.71 9.82
CA GLN A 223 0.31 -4.15 9.94
C GLN A 223 0.23 -4.86 8.58
N GLY A 224 -0.28 -4.18 7.54
CA GLY A 224 -0.31 -4.69 6.17
C GLY A 224 1.07 -5.02 5.63
N ILE A 225 2.02 -4.11 5.84
CA ILE A 225 3.40 -4.29 5.37
C ILE A 225 4.14 -5.28 6.25
N VAL A 226 3.96 -5.24 7.58
CA VAL A 226 4.59 -6.23 8.48
C VAL A 226 4.18 -7.66 8.10
N HIS A 227 2.90 -7.91 7.83
CA HIS A 227 2.43 -9.20 7.34
C HIS A 227 3.06 -9.58 6.00
N GLY A 228 2.94 -8.73 4.99
CA GLY A 228 3.48 -8.99 3.66
C GLY A 228 4.98 -9.28 3.68
N THR A 229 5.76 -8.50 4.42
CA THR A 229 7.20 -8.73 4.59
C THR A 229 7.52 -10.01 5.34
N THR A 230 6.72 -10.38 6.35
CA THR A 230 6.89 -11.66 7.06
C THR A 230 6.73 -12.83 6.08
N ILE A 231 5.69 -12.79 5.24
CA ILE A 231 5.44 -13.81 4.20
C ILE A 231 6.57 -13.84 3.17
N THR A 232 7.06 -12.67 2.72
CA THR A 232 8.20 -12.60 1.78
C THR A 232 9.45 -13.23 2.36
N VAL A 233 9.82 -12.89 3.60
CA VAL A 233 11.04 -13.40 4.26
C VAL A 233 10.94 -14.91 4.49
N LEU A 234 9.80 -15.40 5.00
CA LEU A 234 9.57 -16.84 5.18
C LEU A 234 9.68 -17.62 3.86
N ASN A 235 9.09 -17.11 2.78
CA ASN A 235 9.19 -17.74 1.47
C ASN A 235 10.59 -17.61 0.86
N GLY A 236 11.31 -16.51 1.08
CA GLY A 236 12.72 -16.35 0.68
C GLY A 236 13.63 -17.41 1.30
N PHE A 237 13.48 -17.66 2.61
CA PHE A 237 14.19 -18.75 3.29
C PHE A 237 13.82 -20.13 2.72
N ARG A 238 12.54 -20.37 2.38
CA ARG A 238 12.11 -21.61 1.72
C ARG A 238 12.72 -21.79 0.32
N LYS A 239 12.84 -20.72 -0.47
CA LYS A 239 13.49 -20.74 -1.80
C LYS A 239 14.93 -21.21 -1.72
N ILE A 240 15.69 -20.74 -0.73
CA ILE A 240 17.06 -21.19 -0.47
C ILE A 240 17.14 -22.47 0.39
N LYS A 241 15.99 -23.11 0.67
CA LYS A 241 15.86 -24.35 1.47
C LYS A 241 16.56 -24.27 2.83
N LYS A 242 16.50 -23.09 3.48
CA LYS A 242 17.13 -22.83 4.78
C LYS A 242 16.08 -22.44 5.81
N SER A 243 16.32 -22.75 7.08
CA SER A 243 15.52 -22.22 8.19
C SER A 243 15.82 -20.73 8.41
N PRO A 244 14.82 -19.88 8.73
CA PRO A 244 15.06 -18.51 9.15
C PRO A 244 15.91 -18.38 10.42
N LYS A 245 15.83 -19.37 11.31
CA LYS A 245 16.53 -19.35 12.60
C LYS A 245 18.05 -19.34 12.39
N GLY A 246 18.73 -18.34 12.96
CA GLY A 246 20.16 -18.08 12.72
C GLY A 246 20.50 -17.61 11.31
N GLY A 247 19.50 -17.44 10.45
CA GLY A 247 19.64 -16.87 9.12
C GLY A 247 19.77 -15.35 9.17
N LEU A 248 20.59 -14.78 8.30
CA LEU A 248 20.83 -13.33 8.22
C LEU A 248 20.08 -12.71 7.03
N PHE A 249 19.20 -11.76 7.33
CA PHE A 249 18.52 -10.89 6.37
C PHE A 249 19.09 -9.46 6.45
N VAL A 250 19.69 -8.98 5.36
CA VAL A 250 20.22 -7.61 5.24
C VAL A 250 19.33 -6.78 4.32
N THR A 251 18.91 -5.62 4.80
CA THR A 251 18.05 -4.68 4.07
C THR A 251 18.30 -3.21 4.49
N SER A 252 17.51 -2.30 3.96
CA SER A 252 17.63 -0.84 4.15
C SER A 252 16.28 -0.13 4.30
N GLY A 253 16.33 1.02 4.97
CA GLY A 253 15.23 1.94 5.17
C GLY A 253 14.34 1.59 6.37
N LEU A 254 14.09 2.59 7.22
CA LEU A 254 13.18 2.52 8.37
C LEU A 254 12.02 3.53 8.26
N GLY A 255 11.71 3.94 7.03
CA GLY A 255 10.62 4.85 6.68
C GLY A 255 9.23 4.25 6.93
N GLY A 256 8.19 4.85 6.35
CA GLY A 256 6.79 4.48 6.59
C GLY A 256 6.48 2.98 6.40
N MET A 257 6.90 2.43 5.25
CA MET A 257 6.73 1.01 4.92
C MET A 257 7.95 0.18 5.29
N SER A 258 9.16 0.65 5.01
CA SER A 258 10.41 -0.10 5.21
C SER A 258 10.77 -0.32 6.67
N GLY A 259 10.25 0.50 7.59
CA GLY A 259 10.35 0.27 9.02
C GLY A 259 9.72 -1.03 9.51
N ALA A 260 8.84 -1.66 8.73
CA ALA A 260 8.25 -2.96 9.07
C ALA A 260 9.22 -4.14 8.95
N GLN A 261 10.31 -4.01 8.19
CA GLN A 261 11.21 -5.12 7.87
C GLN A 261 11.90 -5.73 9.11
N PRO A 262 12.47 -4.95 10.05
CA PRO A 262 12.95 -5.46 11.34
C PRO A 262 11.93 -6.32 12.08
N LYS A 263 10.70 -5.81 12.22
CA LYS A 263 9.63 -6.51 12.93
C LYS A 263 9.20 -7.78 12.21
N ALA A 264 9.14 -7.75 10.88
CA ALA A 264 8.84 -8.92 10.06
C ALA A 264 9.91 -10.01 10.18
N GLY A 265 11.19 -9.63 10.21
CA GLY A 265 12.29 -10.56 10.45
C GLY A 265 12.20 -11.22 11.82
N ASN A 266 11.84 -10.46 12.87
CA ASN A 266 11.59 -11.01 14.20
C ASN A 266 10.42 -12.01 14.20
N ILE A 267 9.33 -11.73 13.49
CA ILE A 267 8.18 -12.65 13.38
C ILE A 267 8.57 -13.90 12.57
N ALA A 268 9.38 -13.74 11.52
CA ALA A 268 9.90 -14.85 10.74
C ALA A 268 10.95 -15.69 11.50
N GLY A 269 11.58 -15.12 12.54
CA GLY A 269 12.55 -15.80 13.39
C GLY A 269 14.01 -15.66 12.94
N CYS A 270 14.34 -14.66 12.11
CA CYS A 270 15.70 -14.45 11.59
C CYS A 270 16.43 -13.28 12.27
N ILE A 271 17.73 -13.15 11.97
CA ILE A 271 18.54 -12.00 12.31
C ILE A 271 18.33 -10.96 11.21
N THR A 272 17.92 -9.75 11.56
CA THR A 272 17.74 -8.66 10.59
C THR A 272 18.75 -7.56 10.85
N VAL A 273 19.45 -7.13 9.80
CA VAL A 273 20.23 -5.88 9.79
C VAL A 273 19.55 -4.93 8.83
N CYS A 274 19.07 -3.80 9.34
CA CYS A 274 18.41 -2.76 8.55
C CYS A 274 19.16 -1.44 8.68
N ALA A 275 19.81 -1.00 7.60
CA ALA A 275 20.53 0.27 7.60
C ALA A 275 19.58 1.45 7.31
N GLU A 276 19.74 2.54 8.06
CA GLU A 276 19.01 3.80 7.89
C GLU A 276 19.93 4.96 8.20
N VAL A 277 19.86 6.02 7.39
CA VAL A 277 20.69 7.23 7.58
C VAL A 277 19.98 8.32 8.35
N ASN A 278 18.65 8.26 8.45
CA ASN A 278 17.83 9.24 9.14
C ASN A 278 17.67 8.84 10.62
N PRO A 279 18.33 9.55 11.57
CA PRO A 279 18.26 9.20 12.99
C PRO A 279 16.84 9.32 13.55
N LYS A 280 15.99 10.17 12.98
CA LYS A 280 14.58 10.29 13.37
C LYS A 280 13.80 9.01 13.04
N ALA A 281 14.06 8.40 11.89
CA ALA A 281 13.40 7.15 11.51
C ALA A 281 13.83 6.00 12.42
N ILE A 282 15.13 5.89 12.71
CA ILE A 282 15.69 4.90 13.66
C ILE A 282 15.05 5.05 15.03
N HIS A 283 15.10 6.25 15.62
CA HIS A 283 14.52 6.51 16.93
C HIS A 283 13.03 6.15 16.97
N THR A 284 12.30 6.49 15.90
CA THR A 284 10.87 6.16 15.80
C THR A 284 10.65 4.65 15.85
N ARG A 285 11.36 3.85 15.06
CA ARG A 285 11.15 2.38 15.02
C ARG A 285 11.66 1.66 16.26
N HIS A 286 12.75 2.14 16.84
CA HIS A 286 13.25 1.64 18.11
C HIS A 286 12.25 1.93 19.26
N SER A 287 11.72 3.16 19.34
CA SER A 287 10.71 3.50 20.36
C SER A 287 9.40 2.73 20.23
N GLN A 288 9.09 2.22 19.03
CA GLN A 288 7.94 1.36 18.76
C GLN A 288 8.18 -0.11 19.14
N GLY A 289 9.41 -0.50 19.49
CA GLY A 289 9.80 -1.89 19.71
C GLY A 289 9.77 -2.73 18.43
N TRP A 290 10.01 -2.10 17.28
CA TRP A 290 10.13 -2.79 15.99
C TRP A 290 11.57 -3.11 15.63
N VAL A 291 12.52 -2.36 16.22
CA VAL A 291 13.96 -2.60 16.20
C VAL A 291 14.37 -2.92 17.64
N ASP A 292 15.19 -3.94 17.84
CA ASP A 292 15.67 -4.35 19.17
C ASP A 292 16.94 -3.61 19.57
N GLU A 293 17.85 -3.40 18.62
CA GLU A 293 19.17 -2.80 18.87
C GLU A 293 19.50 -1.72 17.82
N VAL A 294 20.20 -0.66 18.24
CA VAL A 294 20.70 0.39 17.35
C VAL A 294 22.21 0.46 17.49
N ILE A 295 22.93 0.37 16.37
CA ILE A 295 24.40 0.39 16.32
C ILE A 295 24.85 1.38 15.25
N SER A 296 25.72 2.33 15.61
CA SER A 296 26.30 3.31 14.68
C SER A 296 27.75 2.98 14.29
N ASP A 297 28.40 2.06 15.01
CA ASP A 297 29.78 1.63 14.73
C ASP A 297 29.77 0.32 13.93
N LEU A 298 30.43 0.33 12.77
CA LEU A 298 30.40 -0.78 11.83
C LEU A 298 31.16 -2.01 12.31
N ASP A 299 32.25 -1.83 13.08
CA ASP A 299 33.02 -2.92 13.65
C ASP A 299 32.22 -3.62 14.77
N LEU A 300 31.50 -2.83 15.59
CA LEU A 300 30.57 -3.37 16.57
C LEU A 300 29.40 -4.11 15.91
N LEU A 301 28.87 -3.61 14.80
CA LEU A 301 27.82 -4.31 14.05
C LEU A 301 28.31 -5.68 13.56
N VAL A 302 29.51 -5.73 12.97
CA VAL A 302 30.15 -6.96 12.51
C VAL A 302 30.29 -7.98 13.64
N GLN A 303 30.78 -7.56 14.81
CA GLN A 303 30.91 -8.43 15.98
C GLN A 303 29.54 -8.94 16.46
N ARG A 304 28.57 -8.04 16.58
CA ARG A 304 27.22 -8.36 17.06
C ARG A 304 26.51 -9.36 16.16
N VAL A 305 26.64 -9.21 14.84
CA VAL A 305 26.06 -10.13 13.85
C VAL A 305 26.72 -11.50 13.92
N LYS A 306 28.06 -11.57 14.06
CA LYS A 306 28.78 -12.84 14.25
C LYS A 306 28.27 -13.57 15.51
N GLU A 307 28.05 -12.84 16.61
CA GLU A 307 27.47 -13.40 17.84
C GLU A 307 26.03 -13.88 17.65
N ALA A 308 25.17 -13.07 17.04
CA ALA A 308 23.76 -13.41 16.78
C ALA A 308 23.66 -14.71 15.97
N LYS A 309 24.48 -14.84 14.93
CA LYS A 309 24.54 -16.05 14.09
C LYS A 309 25.01 -17.26 14.88
N ALA A 310 26.05 -17.12 15.72
CA ALA A 310 26.57 -18.22 16.53
C ALA A 310 25.56 -18.74 17.57
N LYS A 311 24.69 -17.86 18.08
CA LYS A 311 23.65 -18.18 19.06
C LYS A 311 22.28 -18.49 18.44
N GLU A 312 22.18 -18.44 17.11
CA GLU A 312 20.92 -18.58 16.36
C GLU A 312 19.79 -17.67 16.87
N GLU A 313 20.13 -16.42 17.20
CA GLU A 313 19.20 -15.46 17.78
C GLU A 313 18.13 -15.01 16.76
N THR A 314 16.99 -14.57 17.28
CA THR A 314 16.04 -13.74 16.56
C THR A 314 16.20 -12.33 17.10
N VAL A 315 16.83 -11.45 16.31
CA VAL A 315 17.14 -10.09 16.72
C VAL A 315 17.14 -9.17 15.50
N SER A 316 16.61 -7.96 15.69
CA SER A 316 16.60 -6.92 14.69
C SER A 316 17.52 -5.76 15.10
N ILE A 317 18.49 -5.46 14.24
CA ILE A 317 19.53 -4.47 14.46
C ILE A 317 19.38 -3.37 13.42
N ALA A 318 19.13 -2.14 13.86
CA ALA A 318 19.24 -0.97 13.01
C ALA A 318 20.70 -0.50 12.97
N TYR A 319 21.25 -0.35 11.77
CA TYR A 319 22.53 0.32 11.56
C TYR A 319 22.27 1.80 11.26
N ASP A 320 22.77 2.67 12.12
CA ASP A 320 22.71 4.13 11.95
C ASP A 320 23.81 4.59 11.01
N GLY A 321 23.53 4.51 9.71
CA GLY A 321 24.50 4.73 8.65
C GLY A 321 24.01 4.23 7.30
N ASN A 322 24.90 4.25 6.30
CA ASN A 322 24.52 3.91 4.93
C ASN A 322 24.53 2.38 4.71
N VAL A 323 23.52 1.87 3.99
CA VAL A 323 23.46 0.43 3.64
C VAL A 323 24.65 -0.02 2.80
N VAL A 324 25.22 0.87 1.98
CA VAL A 324 26.39 0.53 1.15
C VAL A 324 27.58 0.13 2.03
N ASP A 325 27.77 0.81 3.16
CA ASP A 325 28.86 0.52 4.10
C ASP A 325 28.68 -0.86 4.75
N VAL A 326 27.43 -1.25 5.05
CA VAL A 326 27.11 -2.60 5.57
C VAL A 326 27.42 -3.67 4.52
N TRP A 327 26.98 -3.48 3.28
CA TRP A 327 27.25 -4.43 2.19
C TRP A 327 28.75 -4.60 1.94
N GLU A 328 29.50 -3.49 1.86
CA GLU A 328 30.95 -3.50 1.63
C GLU A 328 31.70 -4.12 2.82
N SER A 329 31.34 -3.78 4.07
CA SER A 329 31.98 -4.32 5.26
C SER A 329 31.72 -5.82 5.44
N PHE A 330 30.48 -6.29 5.25
CA PHE A 330 30.17 -7.71 5.38
C PHE A 330 30.87 -8.56 4.31
N ASP A 331 31.14 -8.00 3.12
CA ASP A 331 31.94 -8.66 2.09
C ASP A 331 33.40 -8.82 2.53
N ASN A 332 34.01 -7.74 3.06
CA ASN A 332 35.39 -7.72 3.55
C ASN A 332 35.59 -8.68 4.74
N GLU A 333 34.62 -8.71 5.66
CA GLU A 333 34.63 -9.55 6.87
C GLU A 333 34.15 -10.99 6.62
N ASN A 334 33.81 -11.33 5.36
CA ASN A 334 33.30 -12.63 4.94
C ASN A 334 32.08 -13.09 5.77
N ILE A 335 31.17 -12.18 6.09
CA ILE A 335 29.90 -12.52 6.73
C ILE A 335 28.94 -13.01 5.67
N GLN A 336 28.57 -14.30 5.73
CA GLN A 336 27.55 -14.85 4.83
C GLN A 336 26.20 -14.18 5.07
N ILE A 337 25.64 -13.55 4.05
CA ILE A 337 24.26 -13.08 4.04
C ILE A 337 23.40 -14.17 3.38
N ASP A 338 22.26 -14.49 4.00
CA ASP A 338 21.36 -15.50 3.44
C ASP A 338 20.36 -14.85 2.49
N LEU A 339 19.67 -13.82 3.00
CA LEU A 339 18.72 -13.01 2.23
C LEU A 339 19.20 -11.57 2.17
N GLY A 340 19.18 -10.98 0.97
CA GLY A 340 19.50 -9.59 0.71
C GLY A 340 18.34 -8.86 0.06
N SER A 341 18.05 -7.63 0.48
CA SER A 341 17.10 -6.76 -0.23
C SER A 341 17.42 -5.28 -0.02
N ASP A 342 16.59 -4.41 -0.58
CA ASP A 342 16.63 -2.96 -0.40
C ASP A 342 15.21 -2.40 -0.41
N GLN A 343 14.91 -1.50 0.53
CA GLN A 343 13.62 -0.82 0.58
C GLN A 343 13.77 0.70 0.82
N THR A 344 14.87 1.28 0.32
CA THR A 344 14.99 2.74 0.12
C THR A 344 13.92 3.25 -0.86
N SER A 345 13.68 4.55 -0.95
CA SER A 345 12.60 5.12 -1.76
C SER A 345 13.05 5.51 -3.17
N LEU A 346 13.56 4.55 -3.94
CA LEU A 346 14.06 4.77 -5.31
C LEU A 346 12.99 5.03 -6.38
N HIS A 347 11.71 5.07 -6.01
CA HIS A 347 10.66 5.69 -6.83
C HIS A 347 10.75 7.23 -6.85
N ASN A 348 11.54 7.83 -5.94
CA ASN A 348 11.84 9.27 -5.90
C ASN A 348 13.30 9.53 -5.48
N PRO A 349 14.29 9.07 -6.26
CA PRO A 349 15.70 9.03 -5.87
C PRO A 349 16.34 10.42 -5.73
N TRP A 350 15.78 11.44 -6.37
CA TRP A 350 16.39 12.79 -6.45
C TRP A 350 15.87 13.77 -5.39
N ALA A 351 14.82 13.40 -4.65
CA ALA A 351 14.18 14.28 -3.66
C ALA A 351 14.03 13.55 -2.32
N GLY A 352 15.14 13.01 -1.82
CA GLY A 352 15.25 12.45 -0.47
C GLY A 352 14.84 10.98 -0.36
N GLY A 353 14.70 10.28 -1.49
CA GLY A 353 14.36 8.86 -1.50
C GLY A 353 15.56 7.93 -1.30
N TYR A 354 16.76 8.36 -1.70
CA TYR A 354 18.02 7.63 -1.54
C TYR A 354 19.15 8.58 -1.17
N TYR A 355 19.97 8.18 -0.21
CA TYR A 355 21.06 8.99 0.33
C TYR A 355 22.41 8.37 -0.09
N PRO A 356 23.28 9.15 -0.77
CA PRO A 356 24.55 8.63 -1.27
C PRO A 356 25.53 8.26 -0.15
N ALA A 357 26.25 7.15 -0.33
CA ALA A 357 27.30 6.72 0.59
C ALA A 357 28.48 7.70 0.61
N GLY A 358 29.11 7.85 1.79
CA GLY A 358 30.23 8.77 2.02
C GLY A 358 29.84 10.22 2.30
N LEU A 359 28.54 10.50 2.47
CA LEU A 359 28.00 11.79 2.93
C LEU A 359 27.10 11.57 4.14
N SER A 360 27.08 12.51 5.08
CA SER A 360 26.12 12.51 6.17
C SER A 360 24.68 12.75 5.66
N TYR A 361 23.70 12.46 6.50
CA TYR A 361 22.29 12.77 6.23
C TYR A 361 22.09 14.28 6.02
N GLU A 362 22.69 15.11 6.86
CA GLU A 362 22.64 16.57 6.81
C GLU A 362 23.33 17.11 5.56
N GLU A 363 24.54 16.65 5.25
CA GLU A 363 25.29 17.04 4.05
C GLU A 363 24.51 16.69 2.77
N SER A 364 23.89 15.51 2.76
CA SER A 364 23.03 15.07 1.66
C SER A 364 21.81 15.95 1.49
N ASN A 365 21.15 16.36 2.59
CA ASN A 365 20.00 17.25 2.53
C ASN A 365 20.38 18.66 2.04
N GLU A 366 21.53 19.18 2.47
CA GLU A 366 22.05 20.46 1.99
C GLU A 366 22.39 20.39 0.48
N MET A 367 23.08 19.34 0.05
CA MET A 367 23.43 19.12 -1.36
C MET A 367 22.19 18.95 -2.24
N MET A 368 21.19 18.21 -1.77
CA MET A 368 19.93 18.01 -2.48
C MET A 368 19.20 19.35 -2.73
N ALA A 369 19.22 20.26 -1.75
CA ALA A 369 18.58 21.56 -1.88
C ALA A 369 19.37 22.56 -2.74
N ASN A 370 20.70 22.61 -2.54
CA ASN A 370 21.53 23.67 -3.10
C ASN A 370 22.28 23.26 -4.37
N GLN A 371 22.49 21.96 -4.59
CA GLN A 371 23.30 21.39 -5.68
C GLN A 371 22.66 20.10 -6.25
N PRO A 372 21.40 20.15 -6.74
CA PRO A 372 20.62 18.96 -7.10
C PRO A 372 21.25 18.09 -8.19
N ASP A 373 21.95 18.69 -9.16
CA ASP A 373 22.65 17.92 -10.21
C ASP A 373 23.84 17.12 -9.64
N LEU A 374 24.57 17.71 -8.69
CA LEU A 374 25.65 17.02 -7.98
C LEU A 374 25.10 15.92 -7.08
N PHE A 375 24.01 16.19 -6.36
CA PHE A 375 23.31 15.19 -5.55
C PHE A 375 22.91 13.98 -6.39
N LYS A 376 22.30 14.21 -7.56
CA LYS A 376 21.94 13.16 -8.51
C LYS A 376 23.17 12.34 -8.95
N ALA A 377 24.28 13.00 -9.29
CA ALA A 377 25.51 12.31 -9.68
C ALA A 377 26.04 11.43 -8.53
N LYS A 378 25.98 11.90 -7.29
CA LYS A 378 26.39 11.17 -6.09
C LYS A 378 25.48 9.98 -5.78
N VAL A 379 24.17 10.13 -5.93
CA VAL A 379 23.22 9.01 -5.81
C VAL A 379 23.55 7.92 -6.84
N GLN A 380 23.79 8.29 -8.10
CA GLN A 380 24.16 7.33 -9.14
C GLN A 380 25.49 6.63 -8.86
N GLU A 381 26.48 7.35 -8.32
CA GLU A 381 27.75 6.77 -7.85
C GLU A 381 27.54 5.72 -6.74
N SER A 382 26.72 6.06 -5.75
CA SER A 382 26.38 5.16 -4.63
C SER A 382 25.61 3.92 -5.10
N LEU A 383 24.66 4.06 -6.04
CA LEU A 383 23.93 2.92 -6.61
C LEU A 383 24.86 1.93 -7.32
N ARG A 384 25.88 2.42 -8.05
CA ARG A 384 26.90 1.55 -8.67
C ARG A 384 27.72 0.80 -7.63
N ARG A 385 28.11 1.46 -6.53
CA ARG A 385 28.81 0.82 -5.40
C ARG A 385 27.95 -0.25 -4.72
N GLN A 386 26.70 0.08 -4.40
CA GLN A 386 25.76 -0.85 -3.77
C GLN A 386 25.57 -2.12 -4.62
N ALA A 387 25.29 -1.94 -5.91
CA ALA A 387 25.15 -3.06 -6.84
C ALA A 387 26.42 -3.91 -6.93
N ALA A 388 27.61 -3.28 -7.00
CA ALA A 388 28.87 -4.02 -7.02
C ALA A 388 29.08 -4.87 -5.76
N ALA A 389 28.74 -4.35 -4.57
CA ALA A 389 28.83 -5.11 -3.33
C ALA A 389 27.81 -6.27 -3.29
N ILE A 390 26.55 -6.03 -3.70
CA ILE A 390 25.54 -7.09 -3.83
C ILE A 390 26.01 -8.18 -4.81
N ASN A 391 26.61 -7.81 -5.94
CA ASN A 391 27.16 -8.76 -6.91
C ASN A 391 28.20 -9.70 -6.26
N LYS A 392 29.09 -9.18 -5.42
CA LYS A 392 30.07 -10.01 -4.69
C LYS A 392 29.42 -10.97 -3.69
N HIS A 393 28.41 -10.50 -2.95
CA HIS A 393 27.66 -11.34 -2.00
C HIS A 393 26.86 -12.44 -2.68
N THR A 394 26.22 -12.12 -3.81
CA THR A 394 25.45 -13.10 -4.60
C THR A 394 26.36 -14.13 -5.26
N ALA A 395 27.57 -13.76 -5.68
CA ALA A 395 28.60 -14.71 -6.11
C ALA A 395 29.04 -15.68 -4.99
N LYS A 396 28.85 -15.31 -3.71
CA LYS A 396 29.07 -16.16 -2.53
C LYS A 396 27.79 -16.90 -2.07
N GLY A 397 26.71 -16.84 -2.84
CA GLY A 397 25.46 -17.56 -2.56
C GLY A 397 24.41 -16.79 -1.75
N THR A 398 24.55 -15.47 -1.60
CA THR A 398 23.46 -14.63 -1.06
C THR A 398 22.28 -14.62 -2.03
N TYR A 399 21.06 -14.86 -1.53
CA TYR A 399 19.85 -14.68 -2.33
C TYR A 399 19.36 -13.24 -2.20
N PHE A 400 19.64 -12.43 -3.22
CA PHE A 400 19.20 -11.04 -3.31
C PHE A 400 17.92 -10.93 -4.14
N PHE A 401 16.97 -10.12 -3.67
CA PHE A 401 15.75 -9.79 -4.40
C PHE A 401 15.38 -8.31 -4.26
N ASP A 402 14.87 -7.72 -5.35
CA ASP A 402 14.35 -6.34 -5.35
C ASP A 402 12.98 -6.28 -4.66
N TYR A 403 12.79 -5.36 -3.71
CA TYR A 403 11.54 -5.25 -2.95
C TYR A 403 10.42 -4.45 -3.66
N GLY A 404 10.55 -4.23 -4.97
CA GLY A 404 9.61 -3.44 -5.76
C GLY A 404 9.69 -1.94 -5.45
N ASN A 405 10.88 -1.44 -5.11
CA ASN A 405 11.17 -0.04 -4.80
C ASN A 405 11.87 0.71 -5.96
N ALA A 406 12.04 0.04 -7.10
CA ALA A 406 12.78 0.49 -8.29
C ALA A 406 14.31 0.51 -8.14
N PHE A 407 14.89 -0.25 -7.20
CA PHE A 407 16.35 -0.35 -7.05
C PHE A 407 17.05 -0.80 -8.32
N LEU A 408 16.67 -1.96 -8.88
CA LEU A 408 17.31 -2.47 -10.10
C LEU A 408 17.12 -1.53 -11.29
N LEU A 409 15.96 -0.89 -11.39
CA LEU A 409 15.66 0.08 -12.45
C LEU A 409 16.57 1.30 -12.35
N GLU A 410 16.64 1.97 -11.20
CA GLU A 410 17.48 3.16 -11.03
C GLU A 410 18.97 2.83 -11.05
N ALA A 411 19.37 1.68 -10.51
CA ALA A 411 20.75 1.20 -10.62
C ALA A 411 21.14 0.96 -12.09
N SER A 412 20.26 0.36 -12.90
CA SER A 412 20.52 0.18 -14.34
C SER A 412 20.64 1.52 -15.07
N ARG A 413 19.79 2.51 -14.75
CA ARG A 413 19.85 3.88 -15.28
C ARG A 413 21.15 4.59 -14.87
N ALA A 414 21.68 4.27 -13.69
CA ALA A 414 22.97 4.75 -13.20
C ALA A 414 24.19 4.04 -13.82
N GLY A 415 23.97 3.03 -14.67
CA GLY A 415 25.03 2.23 -15.30
C GLY A 415 25.63 1.16 -14.37
N ALA A 416 24.89 0.72 -13.35
CA ALA A 416 25.31 -0.38 -12.50
C ALA A 416 25.19 -1.73 -13.21
N ASP A 417 26.02 -2.68 -12.81
CA ASP A 417 26.08 -4.03 -13.38
C ASP A 417 24.97 -4.95 -12.83
N VAL A 418 23.72 -4.59 -13.12
CA VAL A 418 22.49 -5.28 -12.64
C VAL A 418 21.66 -5.89 -13.78
N MET A 419 22.07 -5.69 -15.02
CA MET A 419 21.41 -6.28 -16.20
C MET A 419 21.94 -7.69 -16.45
N ASN A 420 21.05 -8.63 -16.77
CA ASN A 420 21.45 -9.95 -17.23
C ASN A 420 22.04 -9.83 -18.66
N THR A 421 23.30 -10.25 -18.81
CA THR A 421 24.02 -10.25 -20.09
C THR A 421 24.12 -11.64 -20.73
N GLU A 422 23.64 -12.68 -20.06
CA GLU A 422 23.66 -14.07 -20.55
C GLU A 422 22.52 -14.33 -21.54
N ASN A 423 21.38 -13.65 -21.37
CA ASN A 423 20.30 -13.68 -22.37
C ASN A 423 20.63 -12.70 -23.52
N GLN A 424 21.30 -13.21 -24.54
CA GLN A 424 21.70 -12.45 -25.73
C GLN A 424 20.66 -12.44 -26.84
N ASP A 425 19.50 -13.06 -26.63
CA ASP A 425 18.42 -13.09 -27.63
C ASP A 425 17.83 -11.68 -27.80
N PRO A 426 18.02 -11.02 -28.95
CA PRO A 426 17.51 -9.66 -29.18
C PRO A 426 15.97 -9.61 -29.22
N LEU A 427 15.31 -10.77 -29.33
CA LEU A 427 13.85 -10.90 -29.31
C LEU A 427 13.28 -11.08 -27.90
N LYS A 428 14.12 -11.41 -26.90
CA LYS A 428 13.71 -11.48 -25.50
C LYS A 428 13.94 -10.14 -24.80
N PRO A 429 13.01 -9.69 -23.94
CA PRO A 429 13.25 -8.51 -23.11
C PRO A 429 14.53 -8.70 -22.28
N ARG A 430 15.37 -7.66 -22.21
CA ARG A 430 16.50 -7.67 -21.27
C ARG A 430 15.96 -7.75 -19.85
N GLU A 431 16.43 -8.73 -19.09
CA GLU A 431 16.06 -8.93 -17.69
C GLU A 431 17.17 -8.43 -16.76
N PHE A 432 16.83 -8.22 -15.49
CA PHE A 432 17.82 -7.96 -14.45
C PHE A 432 18.49 -9.27 -14.00
N LYS A 433 19.68 -9.19 -13.40
CA LYS A 433 20.37 -10.34 -12.79
C LYS A 433 19.62 -10.90 -11.59
N TYR A 434 18.83 -10.07 -10.94
CA TYR A 434 18.08 -10.39 -9.73
C TYR A 434 16.60 -10.22 -9.99
N SER A 435 15.81 -11.14 -9.47
CA SER A 435 14.36 -11.07 -9.53
C SER A 435 13.81 -10.07 -8.51
N SER A 436 12.64 -9.50 -8.81
CA SER A 436 11.86 -8.87 -7.75
C SER A 436 11.27 -9.93 -6.81
N TYR A 437 10.92 -9.54 -5.59
CA TYR A 437 10.24 -10.43 -4.65
C TYR A 437 8.91 -10.94 -5.20
N VAL A 438 8.21 -10.18 -6.06
CA VAL A 438 7.01 -10.70 -6.71
C VAL A 438 7.36 -11.68 -7.81
N GLN A 439 8.38 -11.38 -8.60
CA GLN A 439 8.75 -12.22 -9.74
C GLN A 439 9.07 -13.65 -9.31
N ASP A 440 9.84 -13.82 -8.23
CA ASP A 440 10.32 -15.13 -7.80
C ASP A 440 9.62 -15.68 -6.54
N ILE A 441 9.07 -14.82 -5.67
CA ILE A 441 8.47 -15.24 -4.40
C ILE A 441 6.95 -15.13 -4.45
N MET A 442 6.40 -13.91 -4.40
CA MET A 442 4.96 -13.70 -4.18
C MET A 442 4.10 -14.11 -5.37
N GLY A 443 4.58 -13.92 -6.60
CA GLY A 443 3.89 -14.34 -7.82
C GLY A 443 3.61 -15.84 -7.80
N PRO A 444 4.65 -16.69 -7.90
CA PRO A 444 4.47 -18.14 -7.97
C PRO A 444 3.95 -18.75 -6.67
N MET A 445 4.39 -18.27 -5.50
CA MET A 445 4.04 -18.92 -4.22
C MET A 445 2.74 -18.40 -3.60
N CYS A 446 2.21 -17.24 -4.03
CA CYS A 446 0.99 -16.66 -3.48
C CYS A 446 -0.02 -16.31 -4.59
N PHE A 447 0.25 -15.30 -5.40
CA PHE A 447 -0.73 -14.71 -6.32
C PHE A 447 -1.23 -15.69 -7.37
N ASP A 448 -0.35 -16.54 -7.90
CA ASP A 448 -0.73 -17.53 -8.91
C ASP A 448 -1.66 -18.60 -8.30
N TYR A 449 -1.63 -18.81 -6.98
CA TYR A 449 -2.62 -19.62 -6.24
C TYR A 449 -3.84 -18.81 -5.72
N GLY A 450 -3.89 -17.50 -5.97
CA GLY A 450 -4.95 -16.61 -5.50
C GLY A 450 -4.76 -16.02 -4.10
N PHE A 451 -3.68 -16.37 -3.40
CA PHE A 451 -3.38 -15.80 -2.09
C PHE A 451 -2.95 -14.35 -2.22
N GLY A 452 -3.63 -13.48 -1.48
CA GLY A 452 -3.27 -12.08 -1.42
C GLY A 452 -3.96 -11.39 -0.25
N PRO A 453 -3.74 -10.06 -0.08
CA PRO A 453 -4.14 -9.34 1.11
C PRO A 453 -5.65 -9.39 1.29
N PHE A 454 -6.10 -10.01 2.38
CA PHE A 454 -7.48 -9.96 2.84
C PHE A 454 -7.49 -9.22 4.17
N ARG A 455 -8.12 -8.04 4.20
CA ARG A 455 -8.18 -7.20 5.40
C ARG A 455 -9.61 -6.88 5.77
N TRP A 456 -9.81 -6.62 7.05
CA TRP A 456 -11.09 -6.19 7.57
C TRP A 456 -10.94 -5.15 8.67
N VAL A 457 -12.01 -4.38 8.87
CA VAL A 457 -12.16 -3.38 9.92
C VAL A 457 -13.47 -3.63 10.68
N CYS A 458 -13.40 -3.73 12.00
CA CYS A 458 -14.58 -3.83 12.85
C CYS A 458 -15.21 -2.43 12.98
N ALA A 459 -16.35 -2.23 12.32
CA ALA A 459 -17.00 -0.91 12.25
C ALA A 459 -17.58 -0.45 13.60
N SER A 460 -17.66 -1.35 14.58
CA SER A 460 -18.01 -1.01 15.97
C SER A 460 -16.93 -0.22 16.69
N GLY A 461 -15.67 -0.26 16.22
CA GLY A 461 -14.51 0.32 16.90
C GLY A 461 -14.07 -0.45 18.15
N LYS A 462 -14.64 -1.63 18.44
CA LYS A 462 -14.33 -2.41 19.64
C LYS A 462 -13.19 -3.40 19.41
N ALA A 463 -12.21 -3.41 20.31
CA ALA A 463 -11.13 -4.40 20.30
C ALA A 463 -11.64 -5.84 20.52
N GLU A 464 -12.76 -6.00 21.24
CA GLU A 464 -13.44 -7.29 21.46
C GLU A 464 -13.93 -7.92 20.14
N ASP A 465 -14.48 -7.11 19.22
CA ASP A 465 -14.90 -7.58 17.90
C ASP A 465 -13.68 -7.98 17.05
N LEU A 466 -12.57 -7.26 17.19
CA LEU A 466 -11.32 -7.64 16.54
C LEU A 466 -10.79 -8.98 17.05
N ALA A 467 -10.84 -9.20 18.37
CA ALA A 467 -10.41 -10.46 18.95
C ALA A 467 -11.29 -11.65 18.51
N LYS A 468 -12.61 -11.44 18.40
CA LYS A 468 -13.53 -12.45 17.89
C LYS A 468 -13.32 -12.72 16.40
N THR A 469 -13.11 -11.68 15.59
CA THR A 469 -12.82 -11.86 14.16
C THR A 469 -11.47 -12.54 13.92
N ASP A 470 -10.44 -12.26 14.74
CA ASP A 470 -9.18 -13.00 14.74
C ASP A 470 -9.41 -14.51 15.01
N ALA A 471 -10.22 -14.84 16.02
CA ALA A 471 -10.55 -16.23 16.37
C ALA A 471 -11.33 -16.92 15.25
N ILE A 472 -12.39 -16.29 14.73
CA ILE A 472 -13.20 -16.83 13.62
C ILE A 472 -12.34 -17.09 12.38
N ALA A 473 -11.48 -16.13 11.99
CA ALA A 473 -10.60 -16.30 10.85
C ALA A 473 -9.61 -17.45 11.05
N CYS A 474 -9.05 -17.59 12.26
CA CYS A 474 -8.18 -18.70 12.62
C CYS A 474 -8.90 -20.06 12.51
N GLU A 475 -10.09 -20.20 13.09
CA GLU A 475 -10.90 -21.42 13.03
C GLU A 475 -11.23 -21.83 11.59
N VAL A 476 -11.61 -20.87 10.75
CA VAL A 476 -11.88 -21.12 9.33
C VAL A 476 -10.64 -21.64 8.60
N LEU A 477 -9.48 -21.00 8.79
CA LEU A 477 -8.24 -21.43 8.13
C LEU A 477 -7.78 -22.80 8.64
N GLU A 478 -7.91 -23.08 9.95
CA GLU A 478 -7.59 -24.39 10.55
C GLU A 478 -8.50 -25.51 10.05
N GLU A 479 -9.75 -25.22 9.67
CA GLU A 479 -10.61 -26.19 9.02
C GLU A 479 -10.23 -26.38 7.55
N LEU A 480 -10.00 -25.29 6.81
CA LEU A 480 -9.62 -25.33 5.39
C LEU A 480 -8.33 -26.12 5.14
N ILE A 481 -7.31 -25.96 5.99
CA ILE A 481 -6.01 -26.62 5.79
C ILE A 481 -6.08 -28.16 5.87
N LYS A 482 -7.11 -28.72 6.54
CA LYS A 482 -7.29 -30.18 6.68
C LYS A 482 -7.56 -30.87 5.36
N ASN A 483 -8.32 -30.19 4.47
CA ASN A 483 -8.76 -30.73 3.18
C ASN A 483 -8.13 -30.00 1.99
N SER A 484 -7.19 -29.09 2.23
CA SER A 484 -6.50 -28.33 1.18
C SER A 484 -5.44 -29.18 0.48
N PRO A 485 -5.26 -29.01 -0.84
CA PRO A 485 -4.20 -29.69 -1.58
C PRO A 485 -2.82 -29.16 -1.18
N GLU A 486 -1.80 -30.00 -1.32
CA GLU A 486 -0.44 -29.78 -0.79
C GLU A 486 0.14 -28.43 -1.20
N GLU A 487 -0.11 -28.02 -2.45
CA GLU A 487 0.38 -26.80 -3.09
C GLU A 487 0.05 -25.52 -2.30
N ILE A 488 -1.08 -25.49 -1.58
CA ILE A 488 -1.54 -24.29 -0.86
C ILE A 488 -1.48 -24.40 0.66
N ARG A 489 -1.22 -25.60 1.21
CA ARG A 489 -1.24 -25.81 2.67
C ARG A 489 -0.23 -24.93 3.39
N GLN A 490 0.95 -24.72 2.79
CA GLN A 490 1.98 -23.88 3.38
C GLN A 490 1.52 -22.43 3.54
N GLN A 491 0.88 -21.85 2.52
CA GLN A 491 0.39 -20.48 2.59
C GLN A 491 -0.72 -20.33 3.63
N ILE A 492 -1.62 -21.31 3.75
CA ILE A 492 -2.63 -21.31 4.81
C ILE A 492 -1.96 -21.38 6.20
N GLN A 493 -0.97 -22.27 6.37
CA GLN A 493 -0.27 -22.44 7.64
C GLN A 493 0.49 -21.17 8.09
N ASP A 494 1.13 -20.47 7.16
CA ASP A 494 1.80 -19.21 7.47
C ASP A 494 0.80 -18.17 7.99
N ASN A 495 -0.40 -18.12 7.39
CA ASN A 495 -1.45 -17.19 7.80
C ASN A 495 -2.17 -17.59 9.11
N ILE A 496 -2.25 -18.89 9.42
CA ILE A 496 -2.67 -19.39 10.74
C ILE A 496 -1.66 -18.94 11.81
N THR A 497 -0.36 -19.12 11.54
CA THR A 497 0.70 -18.71 12.46
C THR A 497 0.65 -17.20 12.70
N TRP A 498 0.49 -16.42 11.63
CA TRP A 498 0.33 -14.97 11.70
C TRP A 498 -0.86 -14.55 12.57
N ILE A 499 -2.06 -15.07 12.30
CA ILE A 499 -3.27 -14.60 13.00
C ILE A 499 -3.23 -14.93 14.50
N LYS A 500 -2.64 -16.08 14.88
CA LYS A 500 -2.39 -16.45 16.29
C LYS A 500 -1.40 -15.50 16.99
N GLY A 501 -0.42 -14.98 16.24
CA GLY A 501 0.58 -14.03 16.75
C GLY A 501 0.16 -12.56 16.68
N ALA A 502 -0.86 -12.20 15.90
CA ALA A 502 -1.13 -10.82 15.52
C ALA A 502 -1.42 -9.88 16.70
N GLN A 503 -2.12 -10.36 17.74
CA GLN A 503 -2.41 -9.57 18.94
C GLN A 503 -1.17 -9.28 19.79
N HIS A 504 -0.29 -10.27 19.94
CA HIS A 504 0.96 -10.14 20.69
C HIS A 504 1.88 -9.08 20.09
N ASN A 505 1.82 -8.90 18.77
CA ASN A 505 2.62 -7.90 18.04
C ASN A 505 2.12 -6.46 18.18
N LYS A 506 0.90 -6.22 18.70
CA LYS A 506 0.32 -4.88 18.97
C LYS A 506 0.41 -3.91 17.77
N LEU A 507 0.07 -4.38 16.57
CA LEU A 507 0.23 -3.60 15.32
C LEU A 507 -0.99 -2.73 14.94
N VAL A 508 -2.04 -2.73 15.77
CA VAL A 508 -3.27 -1.98 15.50
C VAL A 508 -3.06 -0.49 15.77
N VAL A 509 -3.35 0.35 14.79
CA VAL A 509 -3.31 1.82 14.87
C VAL A 509 -4.54 2.40 14.18
N GLY A 510 -5.21 3.34 14.84
CA GLY A 510 -6.49 3.89 14.36
C GLY A 510 -7.64 2.89 14.55
N SER A 511 -8.29 2.52 13.45
CA SER A 511 -9.40 1.57 13.45
C SER A 511 -9.00 0.16 13.89
N GLN A 512 -9.97 -0.55 14.47
CA GLN A 512 -9.80 -1.95 14.86
C GLN A 512 -9.78 -2.84 13.61
N ALA A 513 -8.59 -3.13 13.12
CA ALA A 513 -8.38 -3.74 11.82
C ALA A 513 -7.37 -4.89 11.87
N ARG A 514 -7.53 -5.83 10.94
CA ARG A 514 -6.62 -6.96 10.74
C ARG A 514 -6.41 -7.25 9.26
N ILE A 515 -5.32 -7.93 8.96
CA ILE A 515 -4.96 -8.46 7.65
C ILE A 515 -4.42 -9.88 7.78
N LEU A 516 -4.60 -10.69 6.74
CA LEU A 516 -3.87 -11.91 6.44
C LEU A 516 -3.92 -12.16 4.93
N TYR A 517 -3.28 -13.21 4.42
CA TYR A 517 -3.45 -13.67 3.04
C TYR A 517 -4.40 -14.86 2.96
N ALA A 518 -5.31 -14.84 2.00
CA ALA A 518 -6.23 -15.92 1.70
C ALA A 518 -6.52 -16.00 0.20
N ASP A 519 -6.74 -17.23 -0.28
CA ASP A 519 -7.21 -17.52 -1.64
C ASP A 519 -8.73 -17.32 -1.79
N SER A 520 -9.30 -17.62 -2.96
CA SER A 520 -10.72 -17.39 -3.23
C SER A 520 -11.63 -18.08 -2.21
N GLU A 521 -11.35 -19.33 -1.86
CA GLU A 521 -12.15 -20.12 -0.93
C GLU A 521 -11.99 -19.58 0.50
N GLY A 522 -10.76 -19.28 0.93
CA GLY A 522 -10.48 -18.69 2.22
C GLY A 522 -11.16 -17.33 2.43
N ARG A 523 -11.07 -16.41 1.46
CA ARG A 523 -11.72 -15.09 1.54
C ARG A 523 -13.23 -15.21 1.70
N ILE A 524 -13.87 -16.06 0.88
CA ILE A 524 -15.31 -16.28 0.92
C ILE A 524 -15.72 -16.89 2.26
N LYS A 525 -15.05 -17.96 2.71
CA LYS A 525 -15.42 -18.67 3.95
C LYS A 525 -15.24 -17.80 5.20
N ILE A 526 -14.18 -17.00 5.26
CA ILE A 526 -13.99 -16.05 6.36
C ILE A 526 -15.07 -14.97 6.33
N ALA A 527 -15.37 -14.41 5.15
CA ALA A 527 -16.42 -13.40 5.00
C ALA A 527 -17.82 -13.94 5.36
N GLU A 528 -18.16 -15.17 4.94
CA GLU A 528 -19.40 -15.86 5.34
C GLU A 528 -19.47 -16.03 6.87
N ALA A 529 -18.38 -16.48 7.49
CA ALA A 529 -18.32 -16.66 8.94
C ALA A 529 -18.49 -15.34 9.70
N PHE A 530 -17.86 -14.26 9.24
CA PHE A 530 -18.08 -12.92 9.79
C PHE A 530 -19.54 -12.47 9.62
N ASN A 531 -20.11 -12.61 8.43
CA ASN A 531 -21.49 -12.21 8.16
C ASN A 531 -22.47 -12.99 9.07
N ASN A 532 -22.23 -14.29 9.26
CA ASN A 532 -23.02 -15.12 10.17
C ASN A 532 -22.88 -14.69 11.65
N ALA A 533 -21.67 -14.35 12.10
CA ALA A 533 -21.45 -13.85 13.45
C ALA A 533 -22.14 -12.49 13.69
N ILE A 534 -22.17 -11.62 12.68
CA ILE A 534 -22.93 -10.35 12.71
C ILE A 534 -24.43 -10.62 12.81
N ALA A 535 -24.96 -11.55 12.00
CA ALA A 535 -26.38 -11.92 12.02
C ALA A 535 -26.83 -12.49 13.38
N LYS A 536 -25.93 -13.17 14.10
CA LYS A 536 -26.16 -13.67 15.46
C LYS A 536 -25.97 -12.61 16.56
N GLY A 537 -25.48 -11.42 16.21
CA GLY A 537 -25.18 -10.36 17.17
C GLY A 537 -23.91 -10.61 18.01
N GLU A 538 -23.03 -11.51 17.57
CA GLU A 538 -21.80 -11.85 18.27
C GLU A 538 -20.72 -10.77 18.10
N ILE A 539 -20.71 -10.10 16.94
CA ILE A 539 -19.84 -8.97 16.58
C ILE A 539 -20.66 -7.89 15.84
N GLY A 540 -20.15 -6.64 15.80
CA GLY A 540 -20.73 -5.58 14.96
C GLY A 540 -20.35 -5.70 13.47
N PRO A 541 -20.89 -4.81 12.60
CA PRO A 541 -20.59 -4.82 11.17
C PRO A 541 -19.09 -4.80 10.86
N VAL A 542 -18.71 -5.48 9.78
CA VAL A 542 -17.31 -5.61 9.35
C VAL A 542 -17.15 -5.05 7.94
N ILE A 543 -16.09 -4.27 7.74
CA ILE A 543 -15.74 -3.69 6.45
C ILE A 543 -14.56 -4.50 5.90
N LEU A 544 -14.81 -5.30 4.87
CA LEU A 544 -13.77 -6.00 4.12
C LEU A 544 -13.10 -5.06 3.13
N GLY A 545 -11.83 -5.35 2.82
CA GLY A 545 -11.12 -4.74 1.71
C GLY A 545 -9.80 -5.46 1.47
N ARG A 546 -8.90 -4.80 0.74
CA ARG A 546 -7.55 -5.30 0.48
C ARG A 546 -6.59 -4.18 0.10
N ASP A 547 -5.31 -4.52 0.01
CA ASP A 547 -4.37 -3.70 -0.77
C ASP A 547 -4.65 -3.84 -2.26
N HIS A 548 -4.11 -2.94 -3.08
CA HIS A 548 -4.13 -3.16 -4.52
C HIS A 548 -3.03 -4.15 -4.94
N HIS A 549 -2.02 -4.37 -4.08
CA HIS A 549 -1.02 -5.43 -4.20
C HIS A 549 -1.64 -6.84 -4.05
N ASP A 550 -2.35 -7.29 -5.08
CA ASP A 550 -3.14 -8.52 -5.07
C ASP A 550 -3.14 -9.21 -6.44
N VAL A 551 -3.66 -10.44 -6.48
CA VAL A 551 -3.70 -11.33 -7.64
C VAL A 551 -4.28 -10.68 -8.91
N SER A 552 -5.39 -9.95 -8.79
CA SER A 552 -6.15 -9.40 -9.93
C SER A 552 -6.17 -7.87 -9.99
N GLY A 553 -5.89 -7.22 -8.86
CA GLY A 553 -6.13 -5.79 -8.71
C GLY A 553 -5.16 -4.91 -9.48
N THR A 554 -3.97 -5.40 -9.84
CA THR A 554 -2.90 -4.54 -10.33
C THR A 554 -2.14 -5.15 -11.50
N ASP A 555 -1.96 -4.34 -12.55
CA ASP A 555 -0.99 -4.57 -13.61
C ASP A 555 0.24 -3.69 -13.36
N SER A 556 1.38 -4.32 -13.07
CA SER A 556 2.65 -3.67 -12.77
C SER A 556 3.83 -4.55 -13.26
N PRO A 557 4.45 -4.22 -14.41
CA PRO A 557 5.49 -5.05 -15.02
C PRO A 557 6.75 -5.21 -14.15
N TYR A 558 6.97 -4.30 -13.20
CA TYR A 558 8.12 -4.32 -12.29
C TYR A 558 7.80 -4.95 -10.93
N ARG A 559 6.53 -5.31 -10.69
CA ARG A 559 6.10 -5.84 -9.40
C ARG A 559 4.97 -6.86 -9.56
N GLU A 560 3.70 -6.49 -9.40
CA GLU A 560 2.56 -7.44 -9.35
C GLU A 560 2.45 -8.40 -10.53
N THR A 561 2.83 -7.97 -11.74
CA THR A 561 2.81 -8.79 -12.96
C THR A 561 4.21 -9.05 -13.52
N SER A 562 5.25 -8.92 -12.68
CA SER A 562 6.64 -9.16 -13.11
C SER A 562 6.94 -10.63 -13.44
N ASN A 563 6.17 -11.59 -12.90
CA ASN A 563 6.25 -13.01 -13.25
C ASN A 563 5.36 -13.41 -14.45
N ILE A 564 4.97 -12.46 -15.30
CA ILE A 564 4.18 -12.71 -16.51
C ILE A 564 5.10 -12.62 -17.74
N TYR A 565 5.25 -13.73 -18.45
CA TYR A 565 6.26 -13.91 -19.50
C TYR A 565 5.70 -13.99 -20.93
N ASP A 566 4.38 -13.96 -21.11
CA ASP A 566 3.73 -13.97 -22.43
C ASP A 566 3.78 -12.61 -23.17
N GLY A 567 4.43 -11.61 -22.58
CA GLY A 567 4.51 -10.24 -23.07
C GLY A 567 3.38 -9.32 -22.55
N SER A 568 2.33 -9.87 -21.93
CA SER A 568 1.19 -9.09 -21.47
C SER A 568 1.44 -8.30 -20.19
N ARG A 569 2.61 -8.42 -19.54
CA ARG A 569 2.92 -7.71 -18.28
C ARG A 569 2.80 -6.18 -18.36
N PHE A 570 2.85 -5.62 -19.57
CA PHE A 570 2.72 -4.18 -19.84
C PHE A 570 1.29 -3.74 -20.18
N THR A 571 0.33 -4.66 -20.29
CA THR A 571 -1.08 -4.29 -20.49
C THR A 571 -1.75 -3.96 -19.15
N ALA A 572 -2.92 -3.32 -19.20
CA ALA A 572 -3.68 -2.92 -18.00
C ALA A 572 -5.09 -3.53 -17.96
N ASP A 573 -5.37 -4.51 -18.81
CA ASP A 573 -6.70 -5.07 -18.99
C ASP A 573 -7.21 -5.73 -17.71
N MET A 574 -6.34 -6.46 -16.99
CA MET A 574 -6.72 -7.21 -15.79
C MET A 574 -7.23 -6.28 -14.70
N ALA A 575 -6.49 -5.21 -14.39
CA ALA A 575 -6.85 -4.23 -13.38
C ALA A 575 -8.16 -3.50 -13.72
N ILE A 576 -8.35 -3.12 -14.99
CA ILE A 576 -9.57 -2.45 -15.47
C ILE A 576 -10.77 -3.40 -15.43
N HIS A 577 -10.62 -4.64 -15.91
CA HIS A 577 -11.67 -5.63 -15.82
C HIS A 577 -12.02 -5.97 -14.37
N ASN A 578 -11.03 -6.01 -13.46
CA ASN A 578 -11.27 -6.31 -12.06
C ASN A 578 -12.22 -5.30 -11.42
N VAL A 579 -11.89 -4.00 -11.49
CA VAL A 579 -12.68 -2.94 -10.86
C VAL A 579 -14.09 -2.83 -11.46
N ILE A 580 -14.21 -3.04 -12.78
CA ILE A 580 -15.51 -3.07 -13.46
C ILE A 580 -16.30 -4.29 -12.96
N GLY A 581 -15.69 -5.47 -12.91
CA GLY A 581 -16.38 -6.68 -12.48
C GLY A 581 -16.76 -6.69 -10.99
N ASP A 582 -15.97 -6.06 -10.11
CA ASP A 582 -16.31 -5.87 -8.70
C ASP A 582 -17.54 -4.96 -8.55
N SER A 583 -17.60 -3.91 -9.38
CA SER A 583 -18.62 -2.85 -9.30
C SER A 583 -20.05 -3.38 -9.48
N PHE A 584 -20.25 -4.36 -10.36
CA PHE A 584 -21.58 -4.96 -10.58
C PHE A 584 -21.80 -6.29 -9.85
N ARG A 585 -20.85 -6.70 -8.99
CA ARG A 585 -20.95 -7.90 -8.15
C ARG A 585 -21.17 -7.61 -6.67
N GLY A 586 -21.34 -6.33 -6.31
CA GLY A 586 -21.78 -5.94 -4.98
C GLY A 586 -20.69 -5.42 -4.04
N ALA A 587 -19.56 -4.97 -4.60
CA ALA A 587 -18.64 -4.12 -3.84
C ALA A 587 -19.39 -2.89 -3.28
N THR A 588 -19.09 -2.50 -2.03
CA THR A 588 -19.67 -1.29 -1.44
C THR A 588 -19.03 -0.02 -2.01
N TRP A 589 -17.74 -0.07 -2.33
CA TRP A 589 -17.08 0.90 -3.20
C TRP A 589 -15.97 0.23 -3.99
N VAL A 590 -15.63 0.84 -5.11
CA VAL A 590 -14.53 0.39 -5.97
C VAL A 590 -13.59 1.55 -6.29
N SER A 591 -12.34 1.24 -6.61
CA SER A 591 -11.32 2.23 -6.90
C SER A 591 -10.36 1.77 -8.00
N ILE A 592 -9.93 2.69 -8.85
CA ILE A 592 -8.88 2.48 -9.86
C ILE A 592 -7.90 3.64 -9.87
N HIS A 593 -6.62 3.32 -9.70
CA HIS A 593 -5.55 4.28 -9.46
C HIS A 593 -4.42 4.11 -10.49
N ASN A 594 -3.67 5.21 -10.69
CA ASN A 594 -2.46 5.25 -11.48
C ASN A 594 -1.23 5.30 -10.56
N GLY A 595 -0.32 4.36 -10.77
CA GLY A 595 1.04 4.39 -10.25
C GLY A 595 1.26 3.84 -8.85
N GLY A 596 0.26 3.19 -8.25
CA GLY A 596 0.36 2.67 -6.90
C GLY A 596 1.55 1.72 -6.75
N GLY A 597 2.39 1.96 -5.75
CA GLY A 597 3.55 1.12 -5.47
C GLY A 597 4.83 1.57 -6.17
N VAL A 598 4.96 1.28 -7.46
CA VAL A 598 6.21 1.49 -8.23
C VAL A 598 6.40 2.95 -8.65
N GLY A 599 5.31 3.72 -8.81
CA GLY A 599 5.36 5.13 -9.18
C GLY A 599 4.41 5.49 -10.32
N TRP A 600 4.14 6.79 -10.46
CA TRP A 600 3.19 7.35 -11.43
C TRP A 600 3.51 6.96 -12.88
N GLY A 601 2.51 6.46 -13.61
CA GLY A 601 2.62 6.07 -15.01
C GLY A 601 3.17 4.66 -15.27
N GLU A 602 3.67 3.98 -14.24
CA GLU A 602 4.25 2.63 -14.38
C GLU A 602 3.24 1.51 -14.06
N VAL A 603 2.08 1.85 -13.47
CA VAL A 603 1.15 0.88 -12.86
C VAL A 603 -0.31 1.33 -13.03
N ILE A 604 -1.21 0.38 -13.25
CA ILE A 604 -2.65 0.57 -13.06
C ILE A 604 -3.13 -0.40 -11.98
N ASN A 605 -3.70 0.14 -10.90
CA ASN A 605 -3.99 -0.62 -9.69
C ASN A 605 -5.37 -0.30 -9.10
N GLY A 606 -6.18 -1.32 -8.83
CA GLY A 606 -7.54 -1.22 -8.34
C GLY A 606 -7.80 -2.02 -7.07
N GLY A 607 -8.84 -1.62 -6.36
CA GLY A 607 -9.26 -2.22 -5.09
C GLY A 607 -10.71 -1.93 -4.76
N PHE A 608 -11.19 -2.59 -3.71
CA PHE A 608 -12.58 -2.52 -3.28
C PHE A 608 -12.67 -2.35 -1.76
N GLY A 609 -13.86 -1.96 -1.31
CA GLY A 609 -14.32 -2.22 0.04
C GLY A 609 -15.74 -2.76 0.05
N MET A 610 -16.05 -3.62 1.03
CA MET A 610 -17.34 -4.29 1.14
C MET A 610 -17.81 -4.33 2.59
N VAL A 611 -19.03 -3.88 2.84
CA VAL A 611 -19.66 -3.95 4.17
C VAL A 611 -20.42 -5.27 4.31
N LEU A 612 -20.07 -6.00 5.36
CA LEU A 612 -20.85 -7.09 5.92
C LEU A 612 -21.71 -6.54 7.06
N ASP A 613 -23.02 -6.77 6.95
CA ASP A 613 -24.03 -6.29 7.91
C ASP A 613 -24.90 -7.43 8.46
N GLY A 614 -24.55 -8.68 8.17
CA GLY A 614 -25.30 -9.88 8.58
C GLY A 614 -26.50 -10.19 7.68
N SER A 615 -26.74 -9.41 6.64
CA SER A 615 -27.86 -9.64 5.72
C SER A 615 -27.57 -10.77 4.71
N LYS A 616 -28.64 -11.35 4.17
CA LYS A 616 -28.55 -12.31 3.05
C LYS A 616 -28.09 -11.63 1.77
N GLU A 617 -28.38 -10.34 1.61
CA GLU A 617 -27.91 -9.54 0.50
C GLU A 617 -26.39 -9.38 0.57
N ALA A 618 -25.81 -9.14 1.75
CA ALA A 618 -24.35 -9.13 1.93
C ALA A 618 -23.73 -10.50 1.62
N GLU A 619 -24.36 -11.59 2.04
CA GLU A 619 -23.92 -12.96 1.73
C GLU A 619 -23.89 -13.26 0.22
N ARG A 620 -24.90 -12.80 -0.53
CA ARG A 620 -24.89 -12.93 -2.00
C ARG A 620 -23.78 -12.09 -2.64
N ARG A 621 -23.58 -10.86 -2.16
CA ARG A 621 -22.56 -9.94 -2.69
C ARG A 621 -21.14 -10.45 -2.41
N LEU A 622 -20.84 -10.90 -1.18
CA LEU A 622 -19.51 -11.40 -0.83
C LEU A 622 -19.13 -12.63 -1.66
N ASN A 623 -20.08 -13.56 -1.87
CA ASN A 623 -19.85 -14.75 -2.68
C ASN A 623 -19.55 -14.41 -4.14
N SER A 624 -20.34 -13.50 -4.73
CA SER A 624 -20.16 -13.09 -6.13
C SER A 624 -18.87 -12.29 -6.34
N MET A 625 -18.64 -11.26 -5.52
CA MET A 625 -17.53 -10.33 -5.71
C MET A 625 -16.18 -10.95 -5.38
N LEU A 626 -16.04 -11.62 -4.21
CA LEU A 626 -14.74 -12.20 -3.81
C LEU A 626 -14.32 -13.35 -4.74
N PHE A 627 -15.28 -14.09 -5.30
CA PHE A 627 -14.98 -15.10 -6.31
C PHE A 627 -14.40 -14.46 -7.58
N TRP A 628 -14.97 -13.35 -8.05
CA TRP A 628 -14.46 -12.61 -9.21
C TRP A 628 -13.11 -11.93 -8.94
N ASP A 629 -13.00 -11.19 -7.84
CA ASP A 629 -11.81 -10.42 -7.46
C ASP A 629 -10.56 -11.27 -7.35
N VAL A 630 -10.70 -12.57 -7.06
CA VAL A 630 -9.58 -13.52 -7.06
C VAL A 630 -9.44 -14.23 -8.41
N ASN A 631 -10.50 -14.88 -8.91
CA ASN A 631 -10.36 -15.78 -10.06
C ASN A 631 -10.17 -15.06 -11.40
N ASN A 632 -10.47 -13.75 -11.50
CA ASN A 632 -10.11 -12.93 -12.67
C ASN A 632 -8.60 -12.94 -12.91
N GLY A 633 -7.81 -12.63 -11.88
CA GLY A 633 -6.36 -12.60 -11.95
C GLY A 633 -5.75 -13.99 -12.09
N ILE A 634 -6.30 -15.01 -11.42
CA ILE A 634 -5.86 -16.40 -11.63
C ILE A 634 -6.09 -16.82 -13.10
N ALA A 635 -7.25 -16.49 -13.69
CA ALA A 635 -7.52 -16.80 -15.10
C ALA A 635 -6.53 -16.11 -16.03
N ARG A 636 -6.21 -14.82 -15.80
CA ARG A 636 -5.19 -14.10 -16.58
C ARG A 636 -3.81 -14.74 -16.41
N ARG A 637 -3.37 -14.98 -15.17
CA ARG A 637 -2.06 -15.58 -14.85
C ARG A 637 -1.92 -16.97 -15.45
N SER A 638 -3.01 -17.75 -15.43
CA SER A 638 -3.08 -19.04 -16.11
C SER A 638 -2.92 -18.87 -17.61
N TRP A 639 -3.61 -17.92 -18.24
CA TRP A 639 -3.47 -17.65 -19.68
C TRP A 639 -2.03 -17.27 -20.08
N ALA A 640 -1.33 -16.54 -19.19
CA ALA A 640 0.09 -16.22 -19.33
C ALA A 640 1.03 -17.43 -19.11
N ARG A 641 0.49 -18.62 -18.88
CA ARG A 641 1.18 -19.91 -18.71
C ARG A 641 1.94 -20.06 -17.38
N ASN A 642 1.47 -19.43 -16.31
CA ASN A 642 1.97 -19.73 -14.97
C ASN A 642 1.36 -21.06 -14.48
N ASP A 643 2.18 -22.04 -14.15
CA ASP A 643 1.76 -23.40 -13.81
C ASP A 643 0.87 -23.44 -12.57
N GLU A 644 1.23 -22.68 -11.54
CA GLU A 644 0.48 -22.55 -10.29
C GLU A 644 -0.91 -21.97 -10.53
N ALA A 645 -1.04 -21.01 -11.45
CA ALA A 645 -2.32 -20.43 -11.84
C ALA A 645 -3.17 -21.36 -12.70
N VAL A 646 -2.55 -22.16 -13.58
CA VAL A 646 -3.25 -23.23 -14.32
C VAL A 646 -3.84 -24.25 -13.35
N PHE A 647 -3.09 -24.62 -12.30
CA PHE A 647 -3.59 -25.48 -11.24
C PHE A 647 -4.79 -24.84 -10.51
N ALA A 648 -4.63 -23.61 -10.03
CA ALA A 648 -5.63 -22.92 -9.22
C ALA A 648 -6.94 -22.69 -9.99
N ILE A 649 -6.86 -22.27 -11.27
CA ILE A 649 -8.06 -22.01 -12.07
C ILE A 649 -8.83 -23.29 -12.43
N LYS A 650 -8.13 -24.41 -12.67
CA LYS A 650 -8.78 -25.72 -12.89
C LYS A 650 -9.55 -26.16 -11.65
N ARG A 651 -9.00 -25.92 -10.45
CA ARG A 651 -9.71 -26.18 -9.19
C ARG A 651 -10.94 -25.27 -9.05
N ALA A 652 -10.81 -23.97 -9.33
CA ALA A 652 -11.93 -23.03 -9.28
C ALA A 652 -13.07 -23.43 -10.24
N MET A 653 -12.75 -23.85 -11.48
CA MET A 653 -13.73 -24.36 -12.45
C MET A 653 -14.40 -25.67 -11.99
N LYS A 654 -13.67 -26.54 -11.27
CA LYS A 654 -14.25 -27.76 -10.69
C LYS A 654 -15.21 -27.45 -9.54
N GLN A 655 -14.87 -26.46 -8.70
CA GLN A 655 -15.69 -26.02 -7.58
C GLN A 655 -16.95 -25.27 -8.05
N ASN A 656 -16.84 -24.48 -9.12
CA ASN A 656 -17.95 -23.75 -9.74
C ASN A 656 -18.07 -24.08 -11.24
N PRO A 657 -18.97 -25.01 -11.63
CA PRO A 657 -19.16 -25.41 -13.03
C PRO A 657 -19.65 -24.31 -13.98
N GLU A 658 -20.14 -23.18 -13.46
CA GLU A 658 -20.52 -22.01 -14.27
C GLU A 658 -19.28 -21.18 -14.68
N LEU A 659 -18.16 -21.30 -13.97
CA LEU A 659 -16.89 -20.72 -14.39
C LEU A 659 -16.30 -21.55 -15.54
N LYS A 660 -16.23 -20.94 -16.71
CA LYS A 660 -15.57 -21.51 -17.90
C LYS A 660 -14.55 -20.51 -18.41
N VAL A 661 -13.27 -20.81 -18.23
CA VAL A 661 -12.17 -20.00 -18.76
C VAL A 661 -11.41 -20.75 -19.85
N THR A 662 -10.70 -20.00 -20.69
CA THR A 662 -9.78 -20.57 -21.67
C THR A 662 -8.50 -21.01 -20.97
N LEU A 663 -8.15 -22.28 -21.07
CA LEU A 663 -6.85 -22.79 -20.61
C LEU A 663 -5.82 -22.65 -21.75
N PRO A 664 -4.57 -22.25 -21.46
CA PRO A 664 -3.54 -22.23 -22.49
C PRO A 664 -3.17 -23.67 -22.91
N ASN A 665 -2.87 -23.85 -24.18
CA ASN A 665 -2.13 -25.03 -24.64
C ASN A 665 -0.65 -24.68 -24.66
N ILE A 666 0.17 -25.46 -23.96
CA ILE A 666 1.61 -25.26 -23.92
C ILE A 666 2.21 -25.80 -25.22
N VAL A 667 2.95 -24.96 -25.93
CA VAL A 667 3.65 -25.34 -27.17
C VAL A 667 4.93 -26.09 -26.82
N ASP A 668 5.29 -27.07 -27.65
CA ASP A 668 6.59 -27.74 -27.53
C ASP A 668 7.69 -26.76 -27.96
N GLU A 669 8.57 -26.42 -27.02
CA GLU A 669 9.70 -25.50 -27.26
C GLU A 669 10.67 -26.04 -28.31
N SER A 670 10.70 -27.35 -28.59
CA SER A 670 11.54 -27.91 -29.66
C SER A 670 11.12 -27.49 -31.08
N LEU A 671 9.98 -26.81 -31.23
CA LEU A 671 9.50 -26.29 -32.51
C LEU A 671 10.17 -24.96 -32.94
N PHE A 672 10.95 -24.32 -32.05
CA PHE A 672 11.58 -23.02 -32.30
C PHE A 672 13.10 -23.08 -32.40
#